data_AF-A0A1T5AAF5-F1
#
_entry.id   AF-A0A1T5AAF5-F1
#
_cell.length_a   1.000
_cell.length_b   1.000
_cell.length_c   1.000
_cell.angle_alpha   90.00
_cell.angle_beta   90.00
_cell.angle_gamma   90.00
#
_symmetry.space_group_name_H-M   'P 1'
#
loop_
_entity.id
_entity.type
_entity.pdbx_description
1 polymer ?
#
loop_
_entity_poly.entity_id
_entity_poly.type
_entity_poly.pdbx_seq_one_letter_code
_entity_poly.pdbx_strand_id
1 'polypeptide(L)'
;MRKLSFIIAVLAAVNLQAQQAKVIPSNPDVVLEPWTYTENFEDRELGAWASYPHWQDIAYNQDFRPNEMVPGDANISVVQKVTAFTNVDAYAGAQKLLDMYLTPDSKLTFRYYLKSNTVAENYKIRFAAGEYGKLDYTISNPERNKWVIASLSFNDIARENPSVAGKSKVRIYALAFLAKFPSADPNMPIYFGIDDISLTASREANFRFSMPEMFKLPEYASYIPKKHYYQNDKLQVSGDWPVPAKKVSLEIVSFADPTKSFHKSDLNKGATGWTLKPLTLSFPNGLYIGKLTARDGTKILAATEFTIHIAPENIAGKHPRLMFDADKKNALKTKLQQPEFKKVFDDILVSAKKQRESIPVSTLIYDLDQFPKEDWLPTWNAWGNKIYHTGEALRLNARAYAFHGDKEAGSYVKDVLLKLSEWPDWTHPWQTNRGRYSEHRTGSWAHRVAEAYDLAYDVMSPEERTKVRKAIMTNIVDGAHRTYVYNDDITAATSNWLAMILGGSLMNMAAVFDDGPETQNLEPYFTGAMLKYYKFINRVVDSKDGAWGEGYGYNSYSFSNMSYSLPSLENVFNVDLTAPLEGTYKEFVYAGNIKNKLWFEYGDSKGEMTPANFWAFLLEKRREPRLSWFYNFMKTGETFEDVLFDVEGIPQDSPFDENPVKAFREIGTTVFKSGWEKDDFAFVMRTGAFYNHQHIDQGSFWLADKGQIFIEERHLKNSTYYDDPLYQPKLIQPVAHSTILIDDNEQSQRTGDHLNFAPGFNDHAFIANFLDGKDAAFSSGNIGRLYFDKVKSLSRNVVFIKPRTILMLDTAIPSEKDAKLTLLYQTAELDDIIADNSNSTITKNGVTLNLMHIAPSAVESKAVETPHYLYTLQRERHLKKEGMLTVSASTKNGQPLVMANLLTTTQGLTADIKAIQGDGFVSGTASGKTFAFSTSPGKTYNAPDAQSDAAAIVWSPDRVFVALAKVFNDGSGGRSLSSDVPLSFEFSPEGLKYSVDKGAKLKIGSAAKPTKVELDGVAVHNYTYDSNSKTISLDIPSGEGFLSITL
;
A
#
# COMPACT_ATOMS: atom_id res chain seq x y z
N MET A 1 44.49 -18.28 -19.47
CA MET A 1 43.66 -17.24 -20.12
C MET A 1 42.40 -17.00 -19.31
N ARG A 2 42.60 -16.45 -18.11
CA ARG A 2 41.60 -15.98 -17.15
C ARG A 2 41.80 -14.46 -17.08
N LYS A 3 40.71 -13.69 -16.92
CA LYS A 3 40.58 -12.21 -17.04
C LYS A 3 40.13 -11.74 -18.44
N LEU A 4 38.82 -11.79 -18.70
CA LEU A 4 38.14 -10.76 -19.52
C LEU A 4 36.59 -10.78 -19.49
N SER A 5 35.93 -11.55 -18.62
CA SER A 5 34.45 -11.68 -18.64
C SER A 5 33.71 -10.99 -17.48
N PHE A 6 34.40 -10.16 -16.69
CA PHE A 6 33.85 -9.57 -15.45
C PHE A 6 33.42 -8.09 -15.57
N ILE A 7 33.31 -7.53 -16.77
CA ILE A 7 33.03 -6.08 -16.98
C ILE A 7 31.70 -5.81 -17.72
N ILE A 8 30.86 -6.81 -17.99
CA ILE A 8 29.54 -6.60 -18.64
C ILE A 8 28.34 -6.80 -17.67
N ALA A 9 28.59 -7.12 -16.40
CA ALA A 9 27.54 -7.30 -15.39
C ALA A 9 27.24 -6.06 -14.53
N VAL A 10 27.85 -4.89 -14.80
CA VAL A 10 27.70 -3.66 -13.98
C VAL A 10 27.06 -2.50 -14.77
N LEU A 11 26.58 -2.73 -16.01
CA LEU A 11 25.98 -1.69 -16.86
C LEU A 11 24.56 -2.00 -17.36
N ALA A 12 23.88 -2.95 -16.71
CA ALA A 12 22.45 -3.18 -16.87
C ALA A 12 21.70 -2.84 -15.57
N ALA A 13 22.00 -1.69 -14.96
CA ALA A 13 21.00 -1.00 -14.15
C ALA A 13 19.95 -0.49 -15.14
N VAL A 14 19.00 -1.35 -15.49
CA VAL A 14 17.79 -0.93 -16.19
C VAL A 14 17.19 0.15 -15.32
N ASN A 15 17.11 1.36 -15.87
CA ASN A 15 16.26 2.44 -15.38
C ASN A 15 14.81 1.89 -15.36
N LEU A 16 14.45 1.18 -14.29
CA LEU A 16 13.08 0.94 -13.86
C LEU A 16 12.54 2.30 -13.37
N GLN A 17 12.34 3.22 -14.30
CA GLN A 17 11.46 4.37 -14.11
C GLN A 17 10.03 3.92 -14.41
N ALA A 18 9.40 3.28 -13.44
CA ALA A 18 7.98 2.93 -13.37
C ALA A 18 7.69 2.61 -11.89
N GLN A 19 6.75 3.19 -11.14
CA GLN A 19 5.68 4.15 -11.37
C GLN A 19 5.51 4.97 -10.06
N GLN A 20 6.17 6.13 -9.95
CA GLN A 20 5.32 7.25 -9.53
C GLN A 20 4.36 7.39 -10.70
N ALA A 21 3.04 7.40 -10.46
CA ALA A 21 2.14 7.88 -11.49
C ALA A 21 2.53 9.33 -11.76
N LYS A 22 3.50 9.55 -12.68
CA LYS A 22 3.74 10.86 -13.27
C LYS A 22 2.35 11.29 -13.69
N VAL A 23 1.86 12.39 -13.11
CA VAL A 23 0.64 13.03 -13.56
C VAL A 23 0.82 13.19 -15.05
N ILE A 24 0.17 12.32 -15.84
CA ILE A 24 0.30 12.36 -17.29
C ILE A 24 -0.41 13.66 -17.65
N PRO A 25 0.31 14.70 -18.11
CA PRO A 25 -0.32 15.97 -18.40
C PRO A 25 -1.49 15.74 -19.34
N SER A 26 -2.59 16.43 -19.12
CA SER A 26 -3.74 16.31 -20.00
C SER A 26 -3.30 16.57 -21.45
N ASN A 27 -3.53 15.62 -22.36
CA ASN A 27 -3.15 15.78 -23.75
C ASN A 27 -4.01 16.92 -24.36
N PRO A 28 -3.43 18.07 -24.72
CA PRO A 28 -4.23 19.21 -25.19
C PRO A 28 -4.90 18.92 -26.53
N ASP A 29 -4.35 17.99 -27.33
CA ASP A 29 -4.90 17.57 -28.62
C ASP A 29 -5.94 16.44 -28.50
N VAL A 30 -6.25 15.95 -27.28
CA VAL A 30 -7.23 14.87 -27.10
C VAL A 30 -8.60 15.29 -27.61
N VAL A 31 -9.21 14.45 -28.45
CA VAL A 31 -10.57 14.61 -28.95
C VAL A 31 -11.53 13.92 -27.99
N LEU A 32 -12.54 14.66 -27.57
CA LEU A 32 -13.52 14.23 -26.59
C LEU A 32 -14.87 13.95 -27.25
N GLU A 33 -15.63 13.00 -26.72
CA GLU A 33 -17.05 12.81 -27.03
C GLU A 33 -17.91 13.10 -25.79
N PRO A 34 -19.13 13.66 -25.94
CA PRO A 34 -20.05 13.82 -24.83
C PRO A 34 -20.35 12.48 -24.17
N TRP A 35 -20.36 12.46 -22.84
CA TRP A 35 -20.73 11.27 -22.08
C TRP A 35 -21.33 11.66 -20.74
N THR A 36 -22.33 10.89 -20.32
CA THR A 36 -23.00 11.05 -19.03
C THR A 36 -22.78 9.79 -18.21
N TYR A 37 -22.19 9.96 -17.03
CA TYR A 37 -22.17 8.93 -15.99
C TYR A 37 -23.45 9.05 -15.16
N THR A 38 -24.08 7.92 -14.82
CA THR A 38 -25.26 7.86 -13.94
C THR A 38 -25.14 6.74 -12.93
N GLU A 39 -25.65 6.96 -11.73
CA GLU A 39 -25.76 5.96 -10.67
C GLU A 39 -27.00 6.21 -9.80
N ASN A 40 -27.76 5.14 -9.53
CA ASN A 40 -28.98 5.18 -8.72
C ASN A 40 -29.10 4.01 -7.73
N PHE A 41 -28.13 3.09 -7.69
CA PHE A 41 -28.03 2.00 -6.70
C PHE A 41 -29.22 1.02 -6.64
N GLU A 42 -30.17 1.08 -7.56
CA GLU A 42 -31.41 0.29 -7.53
C GLU A 42 -31.17 -1.21 -7.76
N ASP A 43 -30.03 -1.59 -8.31
CA ASP A 43 -29.57 -2.97 -8.44
C ASP A 43 -28.99 -3.55 -7.14
N ARG A 44 -28.91 -2.73 -6.07
CA ARG A 44 -28.30 -3.05 -4.77
C ARG A 44 -26.81 -3.37 -4.85
N GLU A 45 -26.13 -2.88 -5.88
CA GLU A 45 -24.68 -2.99 -6.05
C GLU A 45 -23.99 -1.66 -5.72
N LEU A 46 -22.72 -1.72 -5.33
CA LEU A 46 -21.97 -0.52 -4.95
C LEU A 46 -21.43 0.26 -6.15
N GLY A 47 -21.31 -0.33 -7.34
CA GLY A 47 -20.85 0.37 -8.55
C GLY A 47 -19.49 1.06 -8.40
N ALA A 48 -18.55 0.44 -7.69
CA ALA A 48 -17.22 0.97 -7.36
C ALA A 48 -17.23 2.28 -6.55
N TRP A 49 -18.25 2.46 -5.72
CA TRP A 49 -18.26 3.47 -4.67
C TRP A 49 -17.65 2.91 -3.38
N ALA A 50 -16.85 3.74 -2.69
CA ALA A 50 -16.28 3.43 -1.38
C ALA A 50 -16.50 4.60 -0.42
N SER A 51 -16.45 4.34 0.89
CA SER A 51 -16.52 5.41 1.89
C SER A 51 -15.36 6.40 1.77
N TYR A 52 -15.62 7.67 2.04
CA TYR A 52 -14.59 8.72 2.11
C TYR A 52 -14.80 9.63 3.35
N PRO A 53 -13.84 9.74 4.29
CA PRO A 53 -12.56 9.02 4.33
C PRO A 53 -12.72 7.50 4.34
N HIS A 54 -11.67 6.80 3.94
CA HIS A 54 -11.70 5.34 3.91
C HIS A 54 -11.80 4.75 5.32
N TRP A 55 -12.48 3.62 5.41
CA TRP A 55 -12.43 2.76 6.58
C TRP A 55 -11.03 2.12 6.71
N GLN A 56 -10.68 1.68 7.91
CA GLN A 56 -9.36 1.11 8.17
C GLN A 56 -9.12 -0.20 7.39
N ASP A 57 -10.11 -1.09 7.38
CA ASP A 57 -10.16 -2.23 6.45
C ASP A 57 -11.05 -1.87 5.25
N ILE A 58 -10.43 -1.53 4.11
CA ILE A 58 -11.15 -1.10 2.92
C ILE A 58 -11.91 -2.23 2.22
N ALA A 59 -11.60 -3.50 2.52
CA ALA A 59 -12.36 -4.64 2.02
C ALA A 59 -13.56 -4.96 2.93
N TYR A 60 -13.44 -4.61 4.21
CA TYR A 60 -14.46 -4.83 5.22
C TYR A 60 -14.94 -3.52 5.87
N ASN A 61 -15.78 -2.79 5.15
CA ASN A 61 -16.58 -1.70 5.73
C ASN A 61 -18.02 -2.17 5.94
N GLN A 62 -18.38 -2.47 7.19
CA GLN A 62 -19.73 -2.92 7.55
C GLN A 62 -20.79 -1.80 7.54
N ASP A 63 -20.33 -0.56 7.62
CA ASP A 63 -21.15 0.62 7.80
C ASP A 63 -21.40 1.36 6.49
N PHE A 64 -20.98 0.81 5.34
CA PHE A 64 -21.17 1.40 4.00
C PHE A 64 -21.76 0.38 3.03
N ARG A 65 -23.00 0.61 2.57
CA ARG A 65 -23.72 -0.30 1.64
C ARG A 65 -24.85 0.39 0.88
N PRO A 66 -25.30 -0.15 -0.27
CA PRO A 66 -26.59 0.18 -0.86
C PRO A 66 -27.71 -0.30 0.05
N ASN A 67 -28.60 0.59 0.48
CA ASN A 67 -29.75 0.26 1.32
C ASN A 67 -30.83 1.36 1.31
N GLU A 68 -31.96 1.06 1.94
CA GLU A 68 -33.01 2.03 2.26
C GLU A 68 -32.51 3.01 3.34
N MET A 69 -32.45 4.31 3.01
CA MET A 69 -32.00 5.36 3.93
C MET A 69 -33.08 5.78 4.93
N VAL A 70 -34.32 5.82 4.46
CA VAL A 70 -35.51 6.20 5.24
C VAL A 70 -36.39 4.97 5.39
N PRO A 71 -36.73 4.53 6.63
CA PRO A 71 -37.60 3.37 6.81
C PRO A 71 -38.93 3.51 6.08
N GLY A 72 -39.28 2.52 5.26
CA GLY A 72 -40.51 2.52 4.45
C GLY A 72 -40.42 3.28 3.12
N ASP A 73 -39.28 3.94 2.84
CA ASP A 73 -38.93 4.43 1.52
C ASP A 73 -38.22 3.30 0.75
N ALA A 74 -38.83 2.80 -0.33
CA ALA A 74 -38.29 1.69 -1.11
C ALA A 74 -37.02 2.06 -1.90
N ASN A 75 -36.67 3.34 -1.92
CA ASN A 75 -35.53 3.87 -2.64
C ASN A 75 -34.20 3.33 -2.11
N ILE A 76 -33.38 2.76 -3.00
CA ILE A 76 -32.04 2.27 -2.64
C ILE A 76 -31.02 3.38 -2.88
N SER A 77 -30.16 3.59 -1.90
CA SER A 77 -29.11 4.60 -1.96
C SER A 77 -27.88 4.10 -1.25
N VAL A 78 -26.72 4.72 -1.46
CA VAL A 78 -25.59 4.49 -0.55
C VAL A 78 -25.98 4.99 0.83
N VAL A 79 -25.82 4.14 1.84
CA VAL A 79 -25.95 4.50 3.25
C VAL A 79 -24.62 4.25 3.94
N GLN A 80 -24.03 5.33 4.46
CA GLN A 80 -22.90 5.25 5.38
C GLN A 80 -23.37 5.57 6.81
N LYS A 81 -23.09 4.70 7.78
CA LYS A 81 -23.20 5.00 9.20
C LYS A 81 -21.82 5.44 9.73
N VAL A 82 -21.77 6.58 10.41
CA VAL A 82 -20.56 7.07 11.08
C VAL A 82 -20.87 7.27 12.55
N THR A 83 -20.08 6.62 13.41
CA THR A 83 -20.19 6.74 14.86
C THR A 83 -18.92 7.43 15.37
N ALA A 84 -19.07 8.62 15.94
CA ALA A 84 -17.96 9.25 16.64
C ALA A 84 -17.70 8.48 17.94
N PHE A 85 -16.43 8.28 18.33
CA PHE A 85 -16.14 7.60 19.61
C PHE A 85 -15.97 8.57 20.78
N THR A 86 -15.74 9.84 20.49
CA THR A 86 -15.64 10.95 21.45
C THR A 86 -16.24 12.21 20.82
N ASN A 87 -16.36 13.31 21.57
CA ASN A 87 -16.92 14.57 21.07
C ASN A 87 -15.92 15.32 20.16
N VAL A 88 -15.72 14.80 18.94
CA VAL A 88 -14.72 15.28 17.97
C VAL A 88 -15.34 15.55 16.61
N ASP A 89 -14.61 16.23 15.71
CA ASP A 89 -15.06 16.42 14.34
C ASP A 89 -15.17 15.06 13.63
N ALA A 90 -16.34 14.76 13.07
CA ALA A 90 -16.58 13.56 12.28
C ALA A 90 -16.81 13.89 10.81
N TYR A 91 -16.46 12.95 9.94
CA TYR A 91 -16.60 13.08 8.49
C TYR A 91 -17.34 11.88 7.92
N ALA A 92 -18.26 12.14 7.00
CA ALA A 92 -19.01 11.12 6.29
C ALA A 92 -19.05 11.45 4.81
N GLY A 93 -18.94 10.46 3.94
CA GLY A 93 -18.75 10.67 2.53
C GLY A 93 -18.56 9.40 1.73
N ALA A 94 -18.47 9.59 0.42
CA ALA A 94 -18.23 8.52 -0.53
C ALA A 94 -17.36 9.03 -1.68
N GLN A 95 -16.62 8.12 -2.32
CA GLN A 95 -15.81 8.42 -3.49
C GLN A 95 -15.83 7.31 -4.54
N LYS A 96 -15.55 7.70 -5.78
CA LYS A 96 -15.43 6.82 -6.94
C LYS A 96 -14.31 7.30 -7.87
N LEU A 97 -13.55 6.35 -8.42
CA LEU A 97 -12.66 6.64 -9.55
C LEU A 97 -13.51 6.92 -10.79
N LEU A 98 -13.27 8.05 -11.43
CA LEU A 98 -14.07 8.52 -12.55
C LEU A 98 -13.19 9.31 -13.52
N ASP A 99 -12.80 8.67 -14.62
CA ASP A 99 -11.97 9.27 -15.67
C ASP A 99 -12.86 9.99 -16.70
N MET A 100 -12.99 11.30 -16.55
CA MET A 100 -13.79 12.15 -17.42
C MET A 100 -13.07 13.49 -17.64
N TYR A 101 -13.61 14.29 -18.55
CA TYR A 101 -13.18 15.66 -18.80
C TYR A 101 -14.35 16.60 -18.51
N LEU A 102 -14.18 17.47 -17.53
CA LEU A 102 -15.05 18.61 -17.32
C LEU A 102 -14.83 19.63 -18.45
N THR A 103 -15.92 20.05 -19.06
CA THR A 103 -16.02 21.06 -20.12
C THR A 103 -16.96 22.19 -19.65
N PRO A 104 -17.01 23.34 -20.33
CA PRO A 104 -17.93 24.42 -19.96
C PRO A 104 -19.41 24.00 -19.87
N ASP A 105 -19.82 22.99 -20.63
CA ASP A 105 -21.19 22.43 -20.62
C ASP A 105 -21.40 21.36 -19.54
N SER A 106 -20.38 21.05 -18.74
CA SER A 106 -20.47 20.01 -17.72
C SER A 106 -21.41 20.39 -16.59
N LYS A 107 -22.21 19.41 -16.17
CA LYS A 107 -23.20 19.54 -15.11
C LYS A 107 -23.25 18.27 -14.28
N LEU A 108 -23.18 18.45 -12.96
CA LEU A 108 -23.45 17.40 -11.98
C LEU A 108 -24.82 17.66 -11.35
N THR A 109 -25.65 16.62 -11.25
CA THR A 109 -26.84 16.56 -10.42
C THR A 109 -26.77 15.34 -9.52
N PHE A 110 -27.24 15.46 -8.29
CA PHE A 110 -27.32 14.36 -7.34
C PHE A 110 -28.31 14.73 -6.24
N ARG A 111 -28.70 13.77 -5.42
CA ARG A 111 -29.34 14.05 -4.13
C ARG A 111 -28.55 13.48 -2.98
N TYR A 112 -28.67 14.13 -1.83
CA TYR A 112 -28.03 13.69 -0.59
C TYR A 112 -29.01 13.71 0.57
N TYR A 113 -28.71 12.92 1.60
CA TYR A 113 -29.42 12.90 2.87
C TYR A 113 -28.40 12.86 4.02
N LEU A 114 -28.44 13.84 4.91
CA LEU A 114 -27.65 13.84 6.14
C LEU A 114 -28.57 13.61 7.34
N LYS A 115 -28.62 12.38 7.87
CA LYS A 115 -29.41 12.05 9.07
C LYS A 115 -28.54 12.28 10.30
N SER A 116 -28.78 13.38 11.02
CA SER A 116 -28.03 13.69 12.24
C SER A 116 -28.75 14.74 13.09
N ASN A 117 -28.48 14.72 14.40
CA ASN A 117 -28.81 15.78 15.34
C ASN A 117 -27.71 16.84 15.45
N THR A 118 -26.49 16.55 15.00
CA THR A 118 -25.42 17.53 14.80
C THR A 118 -25.63 18.27 13.47
N VAL A 119 -25.40 19.57 13.46
CA VAL A 119 -25.46 20.38 12.22
C VAL A 119 -24.16 20.13 11.46
N ALA A 120 -24.26 19.77 10.18
CA ALA A 120 -23.08 19.69 9.32
C ALA A 120 -22.59 21.11 8.99
N GLU A 121 -21.29 21.33 9.11
CA GLU A 121 -20.65 22.62 8.78
C GLU A 121 -20.64 22.85 7.27
N ASN A 122 -20.29 21.80 6.52
CA ASN A 122 -20.23 21.84 5.06
C ASN A 122 -20.49 20.47 4.44
N TYR A 123 -20.88 20.48 3.17
CA TYR A 123 -20.91 19.35 2.26
C TYR A 123 -20.10 19.73 1.02
N LYS A 124 -18.97 19.06 0.81
CA LYS A 124 -18.03 19.30 -0.29
C LYS A 124 -18.26 18.30 -1.41
N ILE A 125 -18.33 18.82 -2.63
CA ILE A 125 -18.17 18.04 -3.86
C ILE A 125 -16.74 18.27 -4.32
N ARG A 126 -16.01 17.18 -4.54
CA ARG A 126 -14.57 17.20 -4.78
C ARG A 126 -14.20 16.38 -6.00
N PHE A 127 -13.40 16.96 -6.88
CA PHE A 127 -12.82 16.27 -8.03
C PHE A 127 -11.30 16.14 -7.89
N ALA A 128 -10.75 14.97 -8.21
CA ALA A 128 -9.31 14.78 -8.36
C ALA A 128 -8.90 15.22 -9.78
N ALA A 129 -8.19 16.33 -9.94
CA ALA A 129 -7.93 16.97 -11.23
C ALA A 129 -6.44 16.99 -11.64
N GLY A 130 -5.68 15.96 -11.25
CA GLY A 130 -4.29 15.78 -11.66
C GLY A 130 -3.40 16.97 -11.30
N GLU A 131 -2.90 17.66 -12.33
CA GLU A 131 -2.01 18.83 -12.19
C GLU A 131 -2.67 20.01 -11.46
N TYR A 132 -4.00 20.07 -11.47
CA TYR A 132 -4.76 21.13 -10.79
C TYR A 132 -5.08 20.77 -9.31
N GLY A 133 -4.68 19.60 -8.82
CA GLY A 133 -4.95 19.16 -7.46
C GLY A 133 -6.41 18.79 -7.23
N LYS A 134 -6.96 19.19 -6.07
CA LYS A 134 -8.38 18.99 -5.72
C LYS A 134 -9.18 20.19 -6.20
N LEU A 135 -10.30 19.95 -6.87
CA LEU A 135 -11.28 20.99 -7.20
C LEU A 135 -12.49 20.81 -6.28
N ASP A 136 -12.69 21.75 -5.37
CA ASP A 136 -13.78 21.69 -4.38
C ASP A 136 -14.91 22.66 -4.77
N TYR A 137 -16.14 22.23 -4.53
CA TYR A 137 -17.32 23.09 -4.46
C TYR A 137 -18.01 22.86 -3.12
N THR A 138 -18.31 23.93 -2.38
CA THR A 138 -18.75 23.84 -0.99
C THR A 138 -20.19 24.29 -0.81
N ILE A 139 -21.05 23.38 -0.34
CA ILE A 139 -22.37 23.71 0.20
C ILE A 139 -22.21 23.97 1.70
N SER A 140 -22.26 25.22 2.12
CA SER A 140 -22.19 25.60 3.54
C SER A 140 -23.53 25.35 4.24
N ASN A 141 -23.48 24.85 5.48
CA ASN A 141 -24.67 24.57 6.31
C ASN A 141 -25.75 23.75 5.55
N PRO A 142 -25.39 22.59 4.98
CA PRO A 142 -26.32 21.79 4.19
C PRO A 142 -27.55 21.39 5.02
N GLU A 143 -28.72 21.38 4.37
CA GLU A 143 -29.93 20.87 5.00
C GLU A 143 -29.79 19.39 5.37
N ARG A 144 -30.52 18.96 6.39
CA ARG A 144 -30.40 17.65 7.02
C ARG A 144 -31.78 17.03 7.28
N ASN A 145 -31.81 15.74 7.56
CA ASN A 145 -33.01 14.96 7.88
C ASN A 145 -34.11 15.00 6.80
N LYS A 146 -33.71 15.20 5.54
CA LYS A 146 -34.53 15.05 4.34
C LYS A 146 -33.62 14.84 3.12
N TRP A 147 -34.18 14.34 2.03
CA TRP A 147 -33.50 14.34 0.73
C TRP A 147 -33.41 15.76 0.18
N VAL A 148 -32.23 16.13 -0.30
CA VAL A 148 -31.94 17.43 -0.92
C VAL A 148 -31.37 17.17 -2.29
N ILE A 149 -31.94 17.79 -3.33
CA ILE A 149 -31.41 17.76 -4.68
C ILE A 149 -30.41 18.90 -4.85
N ALA A 150 -29.21 18.58 -5.32
CA ALA A 150 -28.16 19.54 -5.61
C ALA A 150 -27.76 19.45 -7.08
N SER A 151 -27.31 20.60 -7.61
CA SER A 151 -26.70 20.66 -8.94
C SER A 151 -25.61 21.71 -8.96
N LEU A 152 -24.56 21.46 -9.74
CA LEU A 152 -23.52 22.43 -10.02
C LEU A 152 -23.06 22.32 -11.47
N SER A 153 -22.67 23.48 -12.03
CA SER A 153 -22.09 23.61 -13.35
C SER A 153 -20.56 23.72 -13.29
N PHE A 154 -19.89 23.59 -14.44
CA PHE A 154 -18.46 23.90 -14.54
C PHE A 154 -18.11 25.32 -14.04
N ASN A 155 -18.98 26.30 -14.31
CA ASN A 155 -18.76 27.68 -13.86
C ASN A 155 -18.77 27.81 -12.34
N ASP A 156 -19.59 27.02 -11.65
CA ASP A 156 -19.62 27.00 -10.18
C ASP A 156 -18.29 26.44 -9.62
N ILE A 157 -17.78 25.36 -10.23
CA ILE A 157 -16.47 24.78 -9.89
C ILE A 157 -15.35 25.79 -10.15
N ALA A 158 -15.33 26.42 -11.33
CA ALA A 158 -14.30 27.37 -11.72
C ALA A 158 -14.27 28.63 -10.84
N ARG A 159 -15.42 29.04 -10.28
CA ARG A 159 -15.52 30.18 -9.37
C ARG A 159 -14.81 29.92 -8.04
N GLU A 160 -14.92 28.70 -7.50
CA GLU A 160 -14.21 28.30 -6.26
C GLU A 160 -12.77 27.85 -6.54
N ASN A 161 -12.44 27.52 -7.79
CA ASN A 161 -11.12 27.02 -8.17
C ASN A 161 -10.52 27.85 -9.33
N PRO A 162 -9.90 29.01 -9.04
CA PRO A 162 -9.39 29.92 -10.06
C PRO A 162 -8.36 29.30 -11.02
N SER A 163 -7.68 28.23 -10.62
CA SER A 163 -6.70 27.50 -11.44
C SER A 163 -7.29 26.90 -12.73
N VAL A 164 -8.60 26.67 -12.75
CA VAL A 164 -9.32 26.10 -13.91
C VAL A 164 -10.26 27.07 -14.60
N ALA A 165 -10.31 28.33 -14.15
CA ALA A 165 -11.13 29.36 -14.78
C ALA A 165 -10.71 29.58 -16.25
N GLY A 166 -11.70 29.62 -17.16
CA GLY A 166 -11.48 29.81 -18.59
C GLY A 166 -10.88 28.61 -19.34
N LYS A 167 -10.68 27.46 -18.68
CA LYS A 167 -10.22 26.24 -19.36
C LYS A 167 -11.35 25.64 -20.20
N SER A 168 -11.02 25.18 -21.40
CA SER A 168 -11.99 24.51 -22.29
C SER A 168 -12.21 23.03 -21.94
N LYS A 169 -11.25 22.42 -21.24
CA LYS A 169 -11.35 21.05 -20.71
C LYS A 169 -10.43 20.86 -19.51
N VAL A 170 -10.88 20.10 -18.51
CA VAL A 170 -10.13 19.72 -17.31
C VAL A 170 -10.35 18.24 -17.08
N ARG A 171 -9.29 17.43 -17.08
CA ARG A 171 -9.39 16.00 -16.78
C ARG A 171 -9.61 15.80 -15.28
N ILE A 172 -10.56 14.94 -14.94
CA ILE A 172 -10.79 14.45 -13.58
C ILE A 172 -10.55 12.94 -13.54
N TYR A 173 -10.11 12.45 -12.40
CA TYR A 173 -9.76 11.05 -12.15
C TYR A 173 -10.61 10.41 -11.06
N ALA A 174 -11.28 11.23 -10.24
CA ALA A 174 -12.18 10.78 -9.19
C ALA A 174 -13.19 11.87 -8.84
N LEU A 175 -14.31 11.43 -8.27
CA LEU A 175 -15.35 12.23 -7.66
C LEU A 175 -15.51 11.78 -6.21
N ALA A 176 -15.59 12.73 -5.28
CA ALA A 176 -15.86 12.49 -3.88
C ALA A 176 -16.91 13.47 -3.34
N PHE A 177 -17.69 13.00 -2.39
CA PHE A 177 -18.63 13.77 -1.58
C PHE A 177 -18.21 13.66 -0.12
N LEU A 178 -18.15 14.79 0.60
CA LEU A 178 -17.66 14.81 1.97
C LEU A 178 -18.42 15.83 2.83
N ALA A 179 -19.07 15.35 3.89
CA ALA A 179 -19.72 16.19 4.89
C ALA A 179 -18.90 16.22 6.19
N LYS A 180 -18.78 17.41 6.79
CA LYS A 180 -18.12 17.64 8.08
C LYS A 180 -19.15 17.91 9.18
N PHE A 181 -19.05 17.17 10.28
CA PHE A 181 -19.89 17.32 11.48
C PHE A 181 -19.00 17.71 12.67
N PRO A 182 -18.94 18.99 13.05
CA PRO A 182 -18.12 19.44 14.15
C PRO A 182 -18.63 18.89 15.49
N SER A 183 -17.71 18.47 16.37
CA SER A 183 -18.01 17.96 17.72
C SER A 183 -19.17 16.94 17.74
N ALA A 184 -19.12 15.93 16.87
CA ALA A 184 -20.14 14.89 16.77
C ALA A 184 -20.34 14.16 18.10
N ASP A 185 -21.61 13.87 18.45
CA ASP A 185 -21.97 13.18 19.69
C ASP A 185 -21.85 11.66 19.50
N PRO A 186 -21.05 10.96 20.32
CA PRO A 186 -20.93 9.50 20.25
C PRO A 186 -22.24 8.73 20.42
N ASN A 187 -23.23 9.32 21.10
CA ASN A 187 -24.53 8.70 21.32
C ASN A 187 -25.48 8.87 20.12
N MET A 188 -25.10 9.63 19.10
CA MET A 188 -25.95 10.00 17.97
C MET A 188 -25.22 9.74 16.64
N PRO A 189 -25.32 8.50 16.08
CA PRO A 189 -24.65 8.19 14.82
C PRO A 189 -25.16 9.10 13.69
N ILE A 190 -24.24 9.46 12.82
CA ILE A 190 -24.50 10.17 11.57
C ILE A 190 -24.81 9.14 10.50
N TYR A 191 -25.87 9.37 9.70
CA TYR A 191 -26.05 8.64 8.46
C TYR A 191 -25.89 9.58 7.27
N PHE A 192 -25.07 9.18 6.32
CA PHE A 192 -24.83 9.87 5.07
C PHE A 192 -25.44 9.05 3.93
N GLY A 193 -26.28 9.71 3.14
CA GLY A 193 -26.94 9.16 1.97
C GLY A 193 -26.55 9.93 0.71
N ILE A 194 -26.28 9.22 -0.39
CA ILE A 194 -26.16 9.80 -1.74
C ILE A 194 -26.87 8.92 -2.76
N ASP A 195 -27.44 9.58 -3.77
CA ASP A 195 -28.22 8.91 -4.80
C ASP A 195 -28.48 9.82 -6.03
N ASP A 196 -29.10 9.27 -7.07
CA ASP A 196 -29.48 9.93 -8.34
C ASP A 196 -28.33 10.75 -8.96
N ILE A 197 -27.13 10.18 -8.97
CA ILE A 197 -25.92 10.85 -9.42
C ILE A 197 -25.95 10.88 -10.94
N SER A 198 -25.78 12.05 -11.54
CA SER A 198 -25.62 12.23 -12.98
C SER A 198 -24.59 13.31 -13.28
N LEU A 199 -23.46 12.90 -13.87
CA LEU A 199 -22.42 13.81 -14.35
C LEU A 199 -22.45 13.81 -15.88
N THR A 200 -23.03 14.87 -16.46
CA THR A 200 -22.91 15.14 -17.89
C THR A 200 -21.61 15.89 -18.12
N ALA A 201 -20.70 15.30 -18.88
CA ALA A 201 -19.41 15.90 -19.21
C ALA A 201 -18.88 15.29 -20.52
N SER A 202 -17.59 15.00 -20.61
CA SER A 202 -17.00 14.33 -21.77
C SER A 202 -16.03 13.24 -21.36
N ARG A 203 -15.74 12.33 -22.28
CA ARG A 203 -14.67 11.33 -22.16
C ARG A 203 -13.82 11.32 -23.42
N GLU A 204 -12.67 10.68 -23.36
CA GLU A 204 -11.86 10.45 -24.55
C GLU A 204 -12.64 9.64 -25.60
N ALA A 205 -12.59 10.08 -26.86
CA ALA A 205 -13.31 9.41 -27.95
C ALA A 205 -12.69 8.04 -28.24
N ASN A 206 -13.42 6.97 -27.94
CA ASN A 206 -12.93 5.60 -28.07
C ASN A 206 -13.13 5.00 -29.47
N PHE A 207 -12.28 4.04 -29.83
CA PHE A 207 -12.46 3.19 -31.00
C PHE A 207 -13.71 2.30 -30.83
N ARG A 208 -14.59 2.30 -31.82
CA ARG A 208 -15.83 1.52 -31.84
C ARG A 208 -15.60 0.24 -32.63
N PHE A 209 -15.26 -0.84 -31.92
CA PHE A 209 -14.99 -2.15 -32.53
C PHE A 209 -16.22 -2.71 -33.26
N SER A 210 -16.04 -3.08 -34.53
CA SER A 210 -16.96 -3.96 -35.27
C SER A 210 -16.49 -5.41 -35.27
N MET A 211 -15.18 -5.64 -35.14
CA MET A 211 -14.59 -6.97 -34.96
C MET A 211 -13.26 -6.86 -34.21
N PRO A 212 -12.96 -7.74 -33.24
CA PRO A 212 -13.86 -8.76 -32.69
C PRO A 212 -15.00 -8.13 -31.86
N GLU A 213 -16.01 -8.93 -31.52
CA GLU A 213 -16.97 -8.52 -30.49
C GLU A 213 -16.26 -8.37 -29.14
N MET A 214 -16.59 -7.30 -28.41
CA MET A 214 -15.94 -6.93 -27.16
C MET A 214 -16.93 -6.90 -25.99
N PHE A 215 -16.44 -7.25 -24.81
CA PHE A 215 -16.94 -6.79 -23.52
C PHE A 215 -16.27 -5.48 -23.13
N LYS A 216 -16.97 -4.66 -22.35
CA LYS A 216 -16.44 -3.46 -21.71
C LYS A 216 -16.84 -3.49 -20.24
N LEU A 217 -15.88 -3.79 -19.36
CA LEU A 217 -16.10 -3.69 -17.92
C LEU A 217 -16.15 -2.21 -17.51
N PRO A 218 -17.06 -1.80 -16.60
CA PRO A 218 -17.27 -0.38 -16.26
C PRO A 218 -15.99 0.33 -15.78
N GLU A 219 -15.23 -0.32 -14.91
CA GLU A 219 -14.10 0.29 -14.18
C GLU A 219 -12.73 0.10 -14.83
N TYR A 220 -12.67 -0.52 -16.02
CA TYR A 220 -11.40 -0.84 -16.69
C TYR A 220 -11.29 -0.11 -18.02
N ALA A 221 -10.12 0.45 -18.32
CA ALA A 221 -9.86 1.13 -19.58
C ALA A 221 -9.94 0.16 -20.79
N SER A 222 -9.44 -1.06 -20.64
CA SER A 222 -9.34 -2.04 -21.71
C SER A 222 -10.70 -2.64 -22.11
N TYR A 223 -10.89 -2.85 -23.40
CA TYR A 223 -11.92 -3.74 -23.94
C TYR A 223 -11.43 -5.20 -23.93
N ILE A 224 -12.34 -6.16 -23.76
CA ILE A 224 -11.99 -7.59 -23.66
C ILE A 224 -12.71 -8.34 -24.80
N PRO A 225 -12.01 -9.00 -25.73
CA PRO A 225 -12.66 -9.83 -26.74
C PRO A 225 -13.59 -10.87 -26.11
N LYS A 226 -14.75 -11.13 -26.73
CA LYS A 226 -15.69 -12.13 -26.21
C LYS A 226 -15.16 -13.56 -26.19
N LYS A 227 -14.06 -13.81 -26.92
CA LYS A 227 -13.37 -15.11 -26.99
C LYS A 227 -11.88 -14.88 -26.86
N HIS A 228 -11.22 -15.80 -26.18
CA HIS A 228 -9.77 -15.93 -26.25
C HIS A 228 -9.36 -16.44 -27.65
N TYR A 229 -8.05 -16.45 -27.88
CA TYR A 229 -7.41 -16.93 -29.10
C TYR A 229 -6.53 -18.13 -28.78
N TYR A 230 -6.21 -18.92 -29.79
CA TYR A 230 -5.14 -19.90 -29.74
C TYR A 230 -3.93 -19.43 -30.55
N GLN A 231 -2.81 -20.13 -30.38
CA GLN A 231 -1.60 -19.82 -31.11
C GLN A 231 -1.82 -19.98 -32.62
N ASN A 232 -1.35 -18.99 -33.40
CA ASN A 232 -1.54 -18.90 -34.85
C ASN A 232 -2.95 -18.55 -35.34
N ASP A 233 -3.89 -18.28 -34.44
CA ASP A 233 -5.17 -17.67 -34.82
C ASP A 233 -4.96 -16.33 -35.55
N LYS A 234 -5.97 -15.95 -36.32
CA LYS A 234 -5.99 -14.67 -37.04
C LYS A 234 -6.73 -13.62 -36.22
N LEU A 235 -5.98 -12.70 -35.63
CA LEU A 235 -6.56 -11.49 -35.06
C LEU A 235 -7.01 -10.55 -36.19
N GLN A 236 -8.30 -10.24 -36.18
CA GLN A 236 -8.89 -9.23 -37.04
C GLN A 236 -9.39 -8.09 -36.18
N VAL A 237 -8.91 -6.88 -36.46
CA VAL A 237 -9.37 -5.66 -35.78
C VAL A 237 -10.00 -4.76 -36.83
N SER A 238 -11.28 -4.44 -36.65
CA SER A 238 -11.99 -3.47 -37.48
C SER A 238 -12.96 -2.66 -36.64
N GLY A 239 -13.26 -1.45 -37.09
CA GLY A 239 -14.16 -0.56 -36.41
C GLY A 239 -14.09 0.86 -36.96
N ASP A 240 -14.82 1.77 -36.32
CA ASP A 240 -14.78 3.19 -36.64
C ASP A 240 -14.18 3.98 -35.48
N TRP A 241 -13.57 5.12 -35.79
CA TRP A 241 -13.08 6.05 -34.77
C TRP A 241 -13.72 7.42 -35.02
N PRO A 242 -14.56 7.93 -34.10
CA PRO A 242 -15.23 9.22 -34.24
C PRO A 242 -14.29 10.42 -34.04
N VAL A 243 -13.08 10.37 -34.59
CA VAL A 243 -12.06 11.43 -34.55
C VAL A 243 -11.48 11.63 -35.95
N PRO A 244 -11.00 12.82 -36.31
CA PRO A 244 -10.43 13.11 -37.64
C PRO A 244 -9.01 12.52 -37.80
N ALA A 245 -8.83 11.23 -37.52
CA ALA A 245 -7.56 10.54 -37.65
C ALA A 245 -7.11 10.48 -39.12
N LYS A 246 -5.84 10.86 -39.36
CA LYS A 246 -5.12 10.57 -40.61
C LYS A 246 -4.40 9.24 -40.56
N LYS A 247 -4.10 8.75 -39.35
CA LYS A 247 -3.40 7.49 -39.11
C LYS A 247 -3.93 6.84 -37.84
N VAL A 248 -4.16 5.52 -37.87
CA VAL A 248 -4.41 4.71 -36.67
C VAL A 248 -3.35 3.61 -36.63
N SER A 249 -2.60 3.55 -35.53
CA SER A 249 -1.60 2.51 -35.30
C SER A 249 -2.04 1.55 -34.20
N LEU A 250 -1.64 0.29 -34.32
CA LEU A 250 -1.73 -0.73 -33.29
C LEU A 250 -0.32 -1.05 -32.76
N GLU A 251 -0.18 -1.09 -31.45
CA GLU A 251 0.95 -1.70 -30.75
C GLU A 251 0.43 -2.82 -29.83
N ILE A 252 1.04 -4.00 -29.87
CA ILE A 252 0.73 -5.10 -28.94
C ILE A 252 1.95 -5.34 -28.05
N VAL A 253 1.74 -5.34 -26.74
CA VAL A 253 2.77 -5.57 -25.71
C VAL A 253 2.35 -6.69 -24.75
N SER A 254 3.31 -7.25 -24.02
CA SER A 254 3.01 -8.15 -22.90
C SER A 254 2.22 -7.41 -21.81
N PHE A 255 1.25 -8.11 -21.20
CA PHE A 255 0.47 -7.56 -20.09
C PHE A 255 1.32 -7.29 -18.84
N ALA A 256 2.17 -8.25 -18.46
CA ALA A 256 2.99 -8.16 -17.24
C ALA A 256 4.32 -7.40 -17.46
N ASP A 257 4.69 -7.15 -18.73
CA ASP A 257 5.87 -6.37 -19.10
C ASP A 257 5.58 -5.53 -20.35
N PRO A 258 5.03 -4.32 -20.16
CA PRO A 258 4.71 -3.43 -21.28
C PRO A 258 5.93 -3.00 -22.11
N THR A 259 7.17 -3.21 -21.63
CA THR A 259 8.39 -2.91 -22.40
C THR A 259 8.62 -3.92 -23.51
N LYS A 260 8.03 -5.12 -23.41
CA LYS A 260 8.13 -6.18 -24.40
C LYS A 260 7.04 -6.04 -25.46
N SER A 261 7.39 -5.41 -26.58
CA SER A 261 6.53 -5.28 -27.76
C SER A 261 6.59 -6.52 -28.65
N PHE A 262 5.42 -6.99 -29.10
CA PHE A 262 5.26 -8.16 -29.98
C PHE A 262 4.86 -7.78 -31.40
N HIS A 263 4.16 -6.65 -31.57
CA HIS A 263 3.68 -6.23 -32.87
C HIS A 263 3.46 -4.73 -32.94
N LYS A 264 3.80 -4.13 -34.09
CA LYS A 264 3.50 -2.74 -34.42
C LYS A 264 3.06 -2.67 -35.87
N SER A 265 1.92 -2.03 -36.12
CA SER A 265 1.42 -1.86 -37.49
C SER A 265 0.41 -0.72 -37.58
N ASP A 266 0.14 -0.27 -38.79
CA ASP A 266 -0.92 0.68 -39.07
C ASP A 266 -2.19 -0.04 -39.55
N LEU A 267 -3.35 0.52 -39.19
CA LEU A 267 -4.63 0.09 -39.74
C LEU A 267 -4.85 0.80 -41.08
N ASN A 268 -5.47 0.08 -42.02
CA ASN A 268 -5.88 0.64 -43.31
C ASN A 268 -7.19 1.40 -43.15
N LYS A 269 -7.26 2.60 -43.70
CA LYS A 269 -8.49 3.38 -43.78
C LYS A 269 -9.34 2.89 -44.95
N GLY A 270 -10.50 2.33 -44.66
CA GLY A 270 -11.52 1.93 -45.64
C GLY A 270 -12.62 2.99 -45.78
N ALA A 271 -13.65 2.68 -46.57
CA ALA A 271 -14.80 3.57 -46.78
C ALA A 271 -15.67 3.74 -45.51
N THR A 272 -15.68 2.72 -44.64
CA THR A 272 -16.56 2.64 -43.46
C THR A 272 -15.82 2.58 -42.13
N GLY A 273 -14.49 2.77 -42.11
CA GLY A 273 -13.71 2.72 -40.86
C GLY A 273 -12.25 2.33 -41.06
N TRP A 274 -11.65 1.76 -40.01
CA TRP A 274 -10.26 1.30 -39.96
C TRP A 274 -10.22 -0.22 -39.86
N THR A 275 -9.27 -0.85 -40.54
CA THR A 275 -9.12 -2.31 -40.52
C THR A 275 -7.65 -2.71 -40.49
N LEU A 276 -7.32 -3.59 -39.55
CA LEU A 276 -6.02 -4.25 -39.47
C LEU A 276 -5.97 -5.37 -40.51
N LYS A 277 -4.88 -5.46 -41.28
CA LYS A 277 -4.60 -6.65 -42.11
C LYS A 277 -4.54 -7.88 -41.18
N PRO A 278 -5.24 -8.99 -41.47
CA PRO A 278 -5.30 -10.15 -40.59
C PRO A 278 -3.91 -10.54 -40.04
N LEU A 279 -3.77 -10.46 -38.71
CA LEU A 279 -2.52 -10.69 -38.00
C LEU A 279 -2.51 -12.13 -37.48
N THR A 280 -1.50 -12.92 -37.85
CA THR A 280 -1.27 -14.23 -37.21
C THR A 280 -0.72 -14.00 -35.80
N LEU A 281 -1.38 -14.54 -34.78
CA LEU A 281 -0.91 -14.51 -33.40
C LEU A 281 0.15 -15.59 -33.16
N SER A 282 1.35 -15.42 -33.71
CA SER A 282 2.48 -16.34 -33.51
C SER A 282 3.19 -16.13 -32.16
N PHE A 283 2.52 -15.52 -31.19
CA PHE A 283 3.09 -15.23 -29.88
C PHE A 283 2.95 -16.47 -28.98
N PRO A 284 3.73 -16.58 -27.89
CA PRO A 284 3.48 -17.60 -26.87
C PRO A 284 2.09 -17.45 -26.25
N ASN A 285 1.63 -18.50 -25.54
CA ASN A 285 0.47 -18.37 -24.67
C ASN A 285 0.70 -17.23 -23.66
N GLY A 286 -0.38 -16.56 -23.26
CA GLY A 286 -0.33 -15.47 -22.28
C GLY A 286 -1.35 -14.39 -22.53
N LEU A 287 -1.22 -13.30 -21.76
CA LEU A 287 -2.08 -12.13 -21.86
C LEU A 287 -1.29 -10.94 -22.41
N TYR A 288 -1.91 -10.21 -23.34
CA TYR A 288 -1.32 -9.08 -24.05
C TYR A 288 -2.25 -7.89 -24.04
N ILE A 289 -1.68 -6.68 -24.16
CA ILE A 289 -2.43 -5.43 -24.33
C ILE A 289 -2.20 -4.92 -25.74
N GLY A 290 -3.27 -4.79 -26.51
CA GLY A 290 -3.32 -4.05 -27.77
C GLY A 290 -3.71 -2.60 -27.52
N LYS A 291 -2.90 -1.65 -28.00
CA LYS A 291 -3.18 -0.23 -27.94
C LYS A 291 -3.35 0.34 -29.34
N LEU A 292 -4.56 0.79 -29.63
CA LEU A 292 -4.87 1.58 -30.81
C LEU A 292 -4.60 3.06 -30.50
N THR A 293 -3.99 3.79 -31.44
CA THR A 293 -3.71 5.23 -31.29
C THR A 293 -4.06 5.97 -32.57
N ALA A 294 -5.01 6.89 -32.48
CA ALA A 294 -5.39 7.81 -33.54
C ALA A 294 -4.47 9.03 -33.58
N ARG A 295 -3.99 9.41 -34.77
CA ARG A 295 -3.09 10.56 -34.97
C ARG A 295 -3.49 11.44 -36.15
N ASP A 296 -3.19 12.73 -36.01
CA ASP A 296 -3.06 13.69 -37.12
C ASP A 296 -1.64 14.28 -37.09
N GLY A 297 -0.79 13.83 -38.02
CA GLY A 297 0.64 14.14 -37.99
C GLY A 297 1.30 13.56 -36.73
N THR A 298 1.93 14.42 -35.92
CA THR A 298 2.55 14.05 -34.64
C THR A 298 1.57 14.07 -33.46
N LYS A 299 0.39 14.67 -33.64
CA LYS A 299 -0.61 14.83 -32.58
C LYS A 299 -1.32 13.51 -32.31
N ILE A 300 -1.40 13.12 -31.03
CA ILE A 300 -2.23 12.00 -30.59
C ILE A 300 -3.63 12.56 -30.32
N LEU A 301 -4.62 12.07 -31.06
CA LEU A 301 -6.01 12.51 -30.93
C LEU A 301 -6.77 11.70 -29.89
N ALA A 302 -6.56 10.39 -29.85
CA ALA A 302 -7.16 9.48 -28.90
C ALA A 302 -6.42 8.13 -28.87
N ALA A 303 -6.63 7.35 -27.82
CA ALA A 303 -6.16 5.98 -27.67
C ALA A 303 -7.27 5.07 -27.13
N THR A 304 -7.22 3.79 -27.50
CA THR A 304 -8.12 2.77 -26.96
C THR A 304 -7.32 1.48 -26.76
N GLU A 305 -7.46 0.88 -25.60
CA GLU A 305 -6.78 -0.35 -25.22
C GLU A 305 -7.75 -1.53 -25.26
N PHE A 306 -7.25 -2.71 -25.64
CA PHE A 306 -7.98 -3.97 -25.57
C PHE A 306 -7.03 -5.11 -25.23
N THR A 307 -7.55 -6.19 -24.68
CA THR A 307 -6.74 -7.35 -24.31
C THR A 307 -6.71 -8.39 -25.42
N ILE A 308 -5.69 -9.24 -25.40
CA ILE A 308 -5.60 -10.44 -26.24
C ILE A 308 -5.11 -11.56 -25.34
N HIS A 309 -5.96 -12.53 -25.05
CA HIS A 309 -5.59 -13.75 -24.33
C HIS A 309 -5.33 -14.85 -25.34
N ILE A 310 -4.10 -15.35 -25.40
CA ILE A 310 -3.72 -16.54 -26.17
C ILE A 310 -3.67 -17.71 -25.18
N ALA A 311 -4.71 -18.54 -25.21
CA ALA A 311 -4.89 -19.66 -24.31
C ALA A 311 -4.13 -20.92 -24.80
N PRO A 312 -3.81 -21.86 -23.89
CA PRO A 312 -3.21 -23.14 -24.28
C PRO A 312 -4.20 -24.04 -25.06
N GLU A 313 -3.66 -24.82 -26.00
CA GLU A 313 -4.42 -25.85 -26.73
C GLU A 313 -4.22 -27.24 -26.11
N ASN A 314 -5.19 -28.12 -26.33
CA ASN A 314 -5.09 -29.56 -26.02
C ASN A 314 -4.80 -29.85 -24.54
N ILE A 315 -5.32 -29.06 -23.60
CA ILE A 315 -5.11 -29.29 -22.16
C ILE A 315 -6.27 -29.97 -21.45
N ALA A 316 -7.42 -30.11 -22.12
CA ALA A 316 -8.59 -30.82 -21.58
C ALA A 316 -8.23 -32.22 -21.07
N GLY A 317 -8.63 -32.51 -19.83
CA GLY A 317 -8.44 -33.81 -19.18
C GLY A 317 -6.99 -34.17 -18.84
N LYS A 318 -6.03 -33.28 -19.04
CA LYS A 318 -4.62 -33.50 -18.67
C LYS A 318 -4.35 -32.96 -17.28
N HIS A 319 -4.41 -33.85 -16.29
CA HIS A 319 -4.19 -33.54 -14.87
C HIS A 319 -3.14 -34.47 -14.25
N PRO A 320 -2.36 -34.02 -13.25
CA PRO A 320 -2.37 -32.66 -12.68
C PRO A 320 -1.75 -31.63 -13.64
N ARG A 321 -2.08 -30.35 -13.45
CA ARG A 321 -1.54 -29.24 -14.27
C ARG A 321 -1.30 -27.94 -13.51
N LEU A 322 -1.80 -27.80 -12.28
CA LEU A 322 -1.68 -26.54 -11.54
C LEU A 322 -0.25 -26.29 -11.06
N MET A 323 0.23 -27.11 -10.12
CA MET A 323 1.57 -26.92 -9.52
C MET A 323 2.66 -27.73 -10.24
N PHE A 324 2.26 -28.82 -10.88
CA PHE A 324 3.13 -29.76 -11.58
C PHE A 324 2.29 -30.60 -12.55
N ASP A 325 2.94 -31.09 -13.61
CA ASP A 325 2.39 -32.12 -14.50
C ASP A 325 2.68 -33.53 -13.99
N ALA A 326 2.32 -34.56 -14.76
CA ALA A 326 2.54 -35.96 -14.40
C ALA A 326 4.04 -36.31 -14.25
N ASP A 327 4.92 -35.72 -15.05
CA ASP A 327 6.35 -35.99 -15.02
C ASP A 327 6.99 -35.34 -13.79
N LYS A 328 6.70 -34.06 -13.55
CA LYS A 328 7.15 -33.34 -12.35
C LYS A 328 6.56 -33.97 -11.09
N LYS A 329 5.32 -34.45 -11.08
CA LYS A 329 4.75 -35.23 -9.95
C LYS A 329 5.63 -36.42 -9.58
N ASN A 330 6.09 -37.20 -10.57
CA ASN A 330 6.96 -38.35 -10.33
C ASN A 330 8.31 -37.92 -9.74
N ALA A 331 8.91 -36.84 -10.26
CA ALA A 331 10.15 -36.29 -9.72
C ALA A 331 9.97 -35.82 -8.26
N LEU A 332 8.88 -35.11 -7.96
CA LEU A 332 8.55 -34.66 -6.60
C LEU A 332 8.30 -35.83 -5.65
N LYS A 333 7.67 -36.90 -6.12
CA LYS A 333 7.50 -38.14 -5.34
C LYS A 333 8.85 -38.76 -4.96
N THR A 334 9.80 -38.81 -5.89
CA THR A 334 11.16 -39.27 -5.61
C THR A 334 11.86 -38.35 -4.60
N LYS A 335 11.75 -37.03 -4.75
CA LYS A 335 12.31 -36.04 -3.81
C LYS A 335 11.72 -36.21 -2.40
N LEU A 336 10.41 -36.37 -2.27
CA LEU A 336 9.72 -36.60 -0.99
C LEU A 336 10.22 -37.84 -0.23
N GLN A 337 10.71 -38.86 -0.95
CA GLN A 337 11.20 -40.10 -0.35
C GLN A 337 12.65 -40.00 0.15
N GLN A 338 13.33 -38.87 -0.08
CA GLN A 338 14.67 -38.63 0.44
C GLN A 338 14.65 -38.48 1.98
N PRO A 339 15.72 -38.86 2.69
CA PRO A 339 15.76 -38.87 4.15
C PRO A 339 15.35 -37.56 4.82
N GLU A 340 15.76 -36.42 4.27
CA GLU A 340 15.47 -35.07 4.74
C GLU A 340 13.99 -34.70 4.67
N PHE A 341 13.26 -35.21 3.65
CA PHE A 341 11.83 -34.96 3.45
C PHE A 341 10.93 -36.06 4.02
N LYS A 342 11.50 -37.11 4.62
CA LYS A 342 10.74 -38.23 5.17
C LYS A 342 9.62 -37.81 6.11
N LYS A 343 9.89 -36.84 7.00
CA LYS A 343 8.87 -36.31 7.92
C LYS A 343 7.72 -35.66 7.16
N VAL A 344 8.02 -34.84 6.15
CA VAL A 344 7.00 -34.19 5.30
C VAL A 344 6.16 -35.23 4.56
N PHE A 345 6.80 -36.25 3.99
CA PHE A 345 6.10 -37.33 3.29
C PHE A 345 5.16 -38.12 4.21
N ASP A 346 5.63 -38.52 5.40
CA ASP A 346 4.82 -39.25 6.38
C ASP A 346 3.66 -38.37 6.93
N ASP A 347 3.94 -37.10 7.22
CA ASP A 347 2.96 -36.15 7.77
C ASP A 347 1.78 -35.91 6.82
N ILE A 348 1.99 -35.94 5.49
CA ILE A 348 0.91 -35.85 4.50
C ILE A 348 -0.12 -36.97 4.74
N LEU A 349 0.33 -38.22 4.87
CA LEU A 349 -0.55 -39.37 5.03
C LEU A 349 -1.27 -39.34 6.39
N VAL A 350 -0.52 -39.07 7.47
CA VAL A 350 -1.07 -39.01 8.84
C VAL A 350 -2.10 -37.89 8.97
N SER A 351 -1.78 -36.70 8.46
CA SER A 351 -2.66 -35.54 8.55
C SER A 351 -3.89 -35.69 7.67
N ALA A 352 -3.76 -36.25 6.46
CA ALA A 352 -4.90 -36.55 5.58
C ALA A 352 -5.91 -37.46 6.27
N LYS A 353 -5.44 -38.55 6.89
CA LYS A 353 -6.28 -39.48 7.65
C LYS A 353 -7.00 -38.79 8.81
N LYS A 354 -6.26 -38.04 9.62
CA LYS A 354 -6.85 -37.27 10.74
C LYS A 354 -7.96 -36.32 10.26
N GLN A 355 -7.74 -35.61 9.15
CA GLN A 355 -8.72 -34.67 8.61
C GLN A 355 -10.01 -35.38 8.17
N ARG A 356 -9.93 -36.47 7.39
CA ARG A 356 -11.12 -37.19 6.92
C ARG A 356 -11.90 -37.88 8.05
N GLU A 357 -11.21 -38.34 9.09
CA GLU A 357 -11.86 -38.86 10.31
C GLU A 357 -12.58 -37.76 11.10
N SER A 358 -12.00 -36.55 11.15
CA SER A 358 -12.61 -35.42 11.85
C SER A 358 -13.76 -34.76 11.09
N ILE A 359 -13.81 -34.90 9.77
CA ILE A 359 -14.84 -34.31 8.90
C ILE A 359 -15.42 -35.42 7.99
N PRO A 360 -16.24 -36.34 8.54
CA PRO A 360 -16.93 -37.33 7.70
C PRO A 360 -17.88 -36.64 6.72
N VAL A 361 -17.98 -37.15 5.49
CA VAL A 361 -18.83 -36.56 4.43
C VAL A 361 -20.29 -36.39 4.88
N SER A 362 -20.80 -37.31 5.70
CA SER A 362 -22.16 -37.26 6.25
C SER A 362 -22.42 -36.09 7.20
N THR A 363 -21.37 -35.43 7.71
CA THR A 363 -21.48 -34.25 8.57
C THR A 363 -21.60 -32.95 7.78
N LEU A 364 -21.34 -32.99 6.46
CA LEU A 364 -21.44 -31.84 5.58
C LEU A 364 -22.91 -31.61 5.18
N ILE A 365 -23.60 -30.82 6.01
CA ILE A 365 -25.00 -30.43 5.84
C ILE A 365 -25.04 -28.95 5.48
N TYR A 366 -25.91 -28.58 4.54
CA TYR A 366 -26.13 -27.18 4.21
C TYR A 366 -26.93 -26.49 5.32
N ASP A 367 -26.32 -25.54 6.00
CA ASP A 367 -26.94 -24.68 7.00
C ASP A 367 -26.39 -23.24 6.96
N LEU A 368 -25.76 -22.86 5.84
CA LEU A 368 -25.15 -21.53 5.68
C LEU A 368 -26.21 -20.41 5.72
N ASP A 369 -27.45 -20.71 5.32
CA ASP A 369 -28.60 -19.81 5.35
C ASP A 369 -29.08 -19.48 6.78
N GLN A 370 -28.63 -20.22 7.80
CA GLN A 370 -28.96 -20.00 9.20
C GLN A 370 -28.09 -18.93 9.87
N PHE A 371 -27.01 -18.47 9.22
CA PHE A 371 -26.18 -17.39 9.73
C PHE A 371 -26.92 -16.04 9.70
N PRO A 372 -26.64 -15.13 10.65
CA PRO A 372 -27.37 -13.89 10.76
C PRO A 372 -27.08 -12.96 9.56
N LYS A 373 -28.09 -12.17 9.18
CA LYS A 373 -28.00 -11.20 8.08
C LYS A 373 -27.41 -9.85 8.50
N GLU A 374 -27.34 -9.63 9.80
CA GLU A 374 -26.73 -8.49 10.47
C GLU A 374 -25.73 -9.00 11.53
N ASP A 375 -24.82 -8.16 12.01
CA ASP A 375 -23.87 -8.50 13.09
C ASP A 375 -23.09 -9.81 12.87
N TRP A 376 -22.44 -9.97 11.71
CA TRP A 376 -21.74 -11.23 11.39
C TRP A 376 -20.44 -11.46 12.17
N LEU A 377 -19.76 -10.42 12.68
CA LEU A 377 -18.44 -10.53 13.33
C LEU A 377 -18.46 -11.46 14.56
N PRO A 378 -19.45 -11.39 15.47
CA PRO A 378 -19.63 -12.38 16.53
C PRO A 378 -19.69 -13.84 16.03
N THR A 379 -20.18 -14.07 14.80
CA THR A 379 -20.27 -15.40 14.18
C THR A 379 -19.05 -15.78 13.34
N TRP A 380 -18.03 -14.93 13.27
CA TRP A 380 -16.86 -15.09 12.40
C TRP A 380 -16.15 -16.43 12.56
N ASN A 381 -15.91 -16.86 13.80
CA ASN A 381 -15.29 -18.15 14.08
C ASN A 381 -16.21 -19.33 13.72
N ALA A 382 -17.51 -19.19 13.96
CA ALA A 382 -18.49 -20.22 13.59
C ALA A 382 -18.59 -20.39 12.07
N TRP A 383 -18.56 -19.29 11.31
CA TRP A 383 -18.51 -19.31 9.84
C TRP A 383 -17.29 -20.06 9.31
N GLY A 384 -16.11 -19.75 9.87
CA GLY A 384 -14.86 -20.44 9.52
C GLY A 384 -14.92 -21.95 9.74
N ASN A 385 -15.73 -22.43 10.68
CA ASN A 385 -15.87 -23.85 10.96
C ASN A 385 -16.86 -24.60 10.05
N LYS A 386 -17.56 -23.93 9.11
CA LYS A 386 -18.62 -24.56 8.29
C LYS A 386 -18.20 -24.94 6.88
N ILE A 387 -17.64 -24.00 6.11
CA ILE A 387 -17.15 -24.31 4.77
C ILE A 387 -15.62 -24.34 4.72
N TYR A 388 -14.99 -23.31 5.30
CA TYR A 388 -13.54 -23.10 5.27
C TYR A 388 -12.76 -24.26 5.89
N HIS A 389 -13.31 -24.91 6.94
CA HIS A 389 -12.69 -26.06 7.59
C HIS A 389 -12.45 -27.27 6.67
N THR A 390 -13.17 -27.39 5.55
CA THR A 390 -12.96 -28.48 4.58
C THR A 390 -11.67 -28.30 3.76
N GLY A 391 -11.05 -27.11 3.76
CA GLY A 391 -9.92 -26.80 2.88
C GLY A 391 -8.69 -27.70 3.08
N GLU A 392 -8.23 -27.85 4.32
CA GLU A 392 -7.08 -28.73 4.61
C GLU A 392 -7.45 -30.21 4.45
N ALA A 393 -8.71 -30.58 4.68
CA ALA A 393 -9.18 -31.94 4.39
C ALA A 393 -9.11 -32.27 2.90
N LEU A 394 -9.56 -31.35 2.03
CA LEU A 394 -9.45 -31.47 0.58
C LEU A 394 -7.99 -31.57 0.14
N ARG A 395 -7.15 -30.60 0.52
CA ARG A 395 -5.75 -30.52 0.11
C ARG A 395 -4.93 -31.72 0.56
N LEU A 396 -4.98 -32.07 1.84
CA LEU A 396 -4.13 -33.13 2.38
C LEU A 396 -4.53 -34.51 1.86
N ASN A 397 -5.83 -34.79 1.72
CA ASN A 397 -6.28 -36.05 1.12
C ASN A 397 -5.98 -36.13 -0.38
N ALA A 398 -6.07 -35.00 -1.11
CA ALA A 398 -5.66 -34.94 -2.51
C ALA A 398 -4.16 -35.22 -2.67
N ARG A 399 -3.31 -34.65 -1.80
CA ARG A 399 -1.86 -34.94 -1.77
C ARG A 399 -1.55 -36.37 -1.36
N ALA A 400 -2.26 -36.94 -0.38
CA ALA A 400 -2.11 -38.35 0.01
C ALA A 400 -2.47 -39.29 -1.14
N TYR A 401 -3.55 -39.00 -1.87
CA TYR A 401 -3.88 -39.73 -3.10
C TYR A 401 -2.77 -39.60 -4.14
N ALA A 402 -2.31 -38.38 -4.42
CA ALA A 402 -1.31 -38.11 -5.45
C ALA A 402 0.06 -38.78 -5.17
N PHE A 403 0.57 -38.67 -3.95
CA PHE A 403 1.95 -39.10 -3.63
C PHE A 403 2.04 -40.48 -2.98
N HIS A 404 1.05 -40.88 -2.17
CA HIS A 404 1.01 -42.20 -1.51
C HIS A 404 0.15 -43.23 -2.27
N GLY A 405 -0.72 -42.80 -3.18
CA GLY A 405 -1.67 -43.70 -3.84
C GLY A 405 -2.82 -44.14 -2.93
N ASP A 406 -3.12 -43.36 -1.87
CA ASP A 406 -4.21 -43.62 -0.93
C ASP A 406 -5.57 -43.45 -1.62
N LYS A 407 -6.15 -44.57 -2.10
CA LYS A 407 -7.45 -44.59 -2.81
C LYS A 407 -8.63 -44.14 -1.93
N GLU A 408 -8.54 -44.35 -0.62
CA GLU A 408 -9.57 -43.89 0.32
C GLU A 408 -9.56 -42.36 0.36
N ALA A 409 -8.37 -41.76 0.45
CA ALA A 409 -8.21 -40.31 0.40
C ALA A 409 -8.74 -39.70 -0.91
N GLY A 410 -8.46 -40.33 -2.07
CA GLY A 410 -8.99 -39.89 -3.36
C GLY A 410 -10.52 -39.95 -3.44
N SER A 411 -11.12 -41.04 -2.94
CA SER A 411 -12.58 -41.21 -2.88
C SER A 411 -13.22 -40.17 -1.95
N TYR A 412 -12.60 -39.92 -0.79
CA TYR A 412 -13.05 -38.88 0.13
C TYR A 412 -13.06 -37.48 -0.52
N VAL A 413 -11.99 -37.10 -1.22
CA VAL A 413 -11.92 -35.80 -1.93
C VAL A 413 -13.07 -35.66 -2.93
N LYS A 414 -13.29 -36.69 -3.76
CA LYS A 414 -14.42 -36.73 -4.70
C LYS A 414 -15.74 -36.49 -3.97
N ASP A 415 -16.01 -37.26 -2.92
CA ASP A 415 -17.29 -37.22 -2.22
C ASP A 415 -17.55 -35.86 -1.54
N VAL A 416 -16.51 -35.23 -0.97
CA VAL A 416 -16.60 -33.87 -0.41
C VAL A 416 -16.92 -32.86 -1.52
N LEU A 417 -16.20 -32.87 -2.65
CA LEU A 417 -16.45 -31.94 -3.77
C LEU A 417 -17.87 -32.09 -4.31
N LEU A 418 -18.35 -33.33 -4.49
CA LEU A 418 -19.71 -33.60 -4.95
C LEU A 418 -20.76 -33.15 -3.94
N LYS A 419 -20.49 -33.32 -2.63
CA LYS A 419 -21.40 -32.90 -1.58
C LYS A 419 -21.55 -31.37 -1.51
N LEU A 420 -20.43 -30.65 -1.59
CA LEU A 420 -20.43 -29.19 -1.62
C LEU A 420 -21.07 -28.64 -2.89
N SER A 421 -20.97 -29.36 -4.01
CA SER A 421 -21.62 -29.00 -5.27
C SER A 421 -23.15 -29.13 -5.25
N GLU A 422 -23.72 -29.70 -4.18
CA GLU A 422 -25.18 -29.73 -3.96
C GLU A 422 -25.69 -28.50 -3.23
N TRP A 423 -24.80 -27.70 -2.64
CA TRP A 423 -25.19 -26.54 -1.85
C TRP A 423 -25.64 -25.39 -2.77
N PRO A 424 -26.73 -24.68 -2.43
CA PRO A 424 -27.23 -23.55 -3.22
C PRO A 424 -26.21 -22.43 -3.40
N ASP A 425 -25.49 -22.11 -2.32
CA ASP A 425 -24.44 -21.10 -2.30
C ASP A 425 -23.34 -21.48 -1.30
N TRP A 426 -22.19 -20.81 -1.42
CA TRP A 426 -21.01 -20.99 -0.56
C TRP A 426 -20.69 -19.73 0.25
N THR A 427 -21.63 -18.78 0.36
CA THR A 427 -21.33 -17.42 0.80
C THR A 427 -22.19 -17.02 2.00
N HIS A 428 -21.59 -16.33 2.97
CA HIS A 428 -22.29 -15.93 4.19
C HIS A 428 -23.49 -15.00 3.86
N PRO A 429 -24.69 -15.22 4.43
CA PRO A 429 -25.89 -14.41 4.18
C PRO A 429 -25.70 -12.90 4.40
N TRP A 430 -24.93 -12.51 5.41
CA TRP A 430 -24.55 -11.10 5.62
C TRP A 430 -23.87 -10.46 4.40
N GLN A 431 -22.99 -11.19 3.68
CA GLN A 431 -22.30 -10.71 2.49
C GLN A 431 -23.29 -10.55 1.34
N THR A 432 -24.11 -11.58 1.07
CA THR A 432 -25.05 -11.57 -0.05
C THR A 432 -26.14 -10.50 0.10
N ASN A 433 -26.59 -10.21 1.32
CA ASN A 433 -27.51 -9.10 1.60
C ASN A 433 -26.86 -7.70 1.44
N ARG A 434 -25.56 -7.64 1.19
CA ARG A 434 -24.79 -6.41 0.92
C ARG A 434 -24.22 -6.39 -0.50
N GLY A 435 -24.76 -7.20 -1.41
CA GLY A 435 -24.30 -7.27 -2.79
C GLY A 435 -22.93 -7.93 -2.97
N ARG A 436 -22.44 -8.66 -1.95
CA ARG A 436 -21.14 -9.34 -1.97
C ARG A 436 -21.31 -10.85 -2.06
N TYR A 437 -20.65 -11.45 -3.03
CA TYR A 437 -20.84 -12.86 -3.38
C TYR A 437 -19.62 -13.74 -3.11
N SER A 438 -18.54 -13.17 -2.55
CA SER A 438 -17.40 -13.93 -2.01
C SER A 438 -16.65 -13.10 -0.94
N GLU A 439 -15.84 -13.76 -0.11
CA GLU A 439 -14.98 -13.11 0.89
C GLU A 439 -13.63 -13.84 1.04
N HIS A 440 -12.72 -13.31 1.85
CA HIS A 440 -11.33 -13.77 1.85
C HIS A 440 -11.11 -15.22 2.36
N ARG A 441 -11.94 -15.74 3.28
CA ARG A 441 -11.85 -17.15 3.72
C ARG A 441 -12.27 -18.09 2.60
N THR A 442 -13.42 -17.84 1.96
CA THR A 442 -13.88 -18.57 0.77
C THR A 442 -12.88 -18.46 -0.38
N GLY A 443 -12.26 -17.30 -0.59
CA GLY A 443 -11.15 -17.14 -1.55
C GLY A 443 -9.91 -17.99 -1.20
N SER A 444 -9.49 -18.01 0.06
CA SER A 444 -8.38 -18.87 0.52
C SER A 444 -8.71 -20.35 0.33
N TRP A 445 -9.93 -20.74 0.70
CA TRP A 445 -10.47 -22.09 0.55
C TRP A 445 -10.57 -22.51 -0.92
N ALA A 446 -10.93 -21.59 -1.83
CA ALA A 446 -11.01 -21.86 -3.26
C ALA A 446 -9.68 -22.39 -3.85
N HIS A 447 -8.51 -21.95 -3.34
CA HIS A 447 -7.23 -22.54 -3.76
C HIS A 447 -7.13 -24.04 -3.45
N ARG A 448 -7.73 -24.50 -2.34
CA ARG A 448 -7.74 -25.91 -1.94
C ARG A 448 -8.74 -26.70 -2.77
N VAL A 449 -9.86 -26.08 -3.18
CA VAL A 449 -10.82 -26.67 -4.13
C VAL A 449 -10.14 -26.90 -5.50
N ALA A 450 -9.40 -25.91 -6.00
CA ALA A 450 -8.67 -26.03 -7.27
C ALA A 450 -7.66 -27.18 -7.23
N GLU A 451 -6.81 -27.23 -6.20
CA GLU A 451 -5.82 -28.30 -6.01
C GLU A 451 -6.48 -29.68 -5.87
N ALA A 452 -7.61 -29.76 -5.16
CA ALA A 452 -8.35 -31.01 -5.00
C ALA A 452 -8.99 -31.50 -6.31
N TYR A 453 -9.60 -30.60 -7.10
CA TYR A 453 -10.12 -30.95 -8.42
C TYR A 453 -9.03 -31.45 -9.35
N ASP A 454 -7.88 -30.77 -9.37
CA ASP A 454 -6.73 -31.10 -10.22
C ASP A 454 -6.14 -32.47 -9.86
N LEU A 455 -5.93 -32.75 -8.57
CA LEU A 455 -5.27 -33.97 -8.11
C LEU A 455 -6.18 -35.20 -8.03
N ALA A 456 -7.50 -35.01 -7.90
CA ALA A 456 -8.48 -36.10 -7.85
C ALA A 456 -9.33 -36.21 -9.13
N TYR A 457 -8.93 -35.51 -10.21
CA TYR A 457 -9.66 -35.44 -11.46
C TYR A 457 -10.04 -36.83 -12.00
N ASP A 458 -9.08 -37.76 -12.00
CA ASP A 458 -9.22 -39.12 -12.51
C ASP A 458 -10.13 -40.02 -11.67
N VAL A 459 -10.43 -39.64 -10.43
CA VAL A 459 -11.35 -40.36 -9.53
C VAL A 459 -12.82 -40.08 -9.87
N MET A 460 -13.11 -38.92 -10.47
CA MET A 460 -14.47 -38.49 -10.83
C MET A 460 -14.90 -38.98 -12.23
N SER A 461 -16.18 -39.35 -12.38
CA SER A 461 -16.82 -39.58 -13.68
C SER A 461 -17.00 -38.27 -14.47
N PRO A 462 -17.24 -38.33 -15.79
CA PRO A 462 -17.55 -37.13 -16.59
C PRO A 462 -18.73 -36.31 -16.06
N GLU A 463 -19.78 -36.97 -15.58
CA GLU A 463 -20.97 -36.34 -14.99
C GLU A 463 -20.64 -35.68 -13.65
N GLU A 464 -19.89 -36.37 -12.80
CA GLU A 464 -19.39 -35.85 -11.52
C GLU A 464 -18.51 -34.61 -11.72
N ARG A 465 -17.57 -34.65 -12.67
CA ARG A 465 -16.72 -33.50 -13.02
C ARG A 465 -17.56 -32.32 -13.50
N THR A 466 -18.60 -32.56 -14.29
CA THR A 466 -19.52 -31.52 -14.77
C THR A 466 -20.27 -30.85 -13.62
N LYS A 467 -20.73 -31.63 -12.63
CA LYS A 467 -21.38 -31.10 -11.42
C LYS A 467 -20.43 -30.18 -10.65
N VAL A 468 -19.19 -30.62 -10.45
CA VAL A 468 -18.17 -29.85 -9.71
C VAL A 468 -17.77 -28.57 -10.45
N ARG A 469 -17.52 -28.64 -11.78
CA ARG A 469 -17.16 -27.45 -12.56
C ARG A 469 -18.25 -26.39 -12.55
N LYS A 470 -19.52 -26.78 -12.68
CA LYS A 470 -20.65 -25.84 -12.58
C LYS A 470 -20.71 -25.16 -11.21
N ALA A 471 -20.52 -25.91 -10.13
CA ALA A 471 -20.48 -25.34 -8.78
C ALA A 471 -19.30 -24.37 -8.60
N ILE A 472 -18.11 -24.70 -9.10
CA ILE A 472 -16.94 -23.81 -9.11
C ILE A 472 -17.24 -22.51 -9.87
N MET A 473 -17.81 -22.60 -11.08
CA MET A 473 -18.13 -21.43 -11.89
C MET A 473 -19.12 -20.51 -11.18
N THR A 474 -20.20 -21.06 -10.63
CA THR A 474 -21.23 -20.26 -9.95
C THR A 474 -20.73 -19.65 -8.63
N ASN A 475 -20.11 -20.45 -7.77
CA ASN A 475 -19.86 -20.05 -6.38
C ASN A 475 -18.47 -19.46 -6.12
N ILE A 476 -17.51 -19.65 -7.03
CA ILE A 476 -16.17 -19.07 -6.91
C ILE A 476 -15.96 -18.02 -8.01
N VAL A 477 -16.12 -18.41 -9.27
CA VAL A 477 -15.71 -17.54 -10.39
C VAL A 477 -16.67 -16.36 -10.57
N ASP A 478 -17.97 -16.63 -10.68
CA ASP A 478 -18.98 -15.60 -10.89
C ASP A 478 -19.11 -14.67 -9.68
N GLY A 479 -19.14 -15.21 -8.46
CA GLY A 479 -19.20 -14.41 -7.23
C GLY A 479 -18.01 -13.45 -7.07
N ALA A 480 -16.79 -13.93 -7.36
CA ALA A 480 -15.59 -13.10 -7.34
C ALA A 480 -15.62 -12.03 -8.45
N HIS A 481 -16.05 -12.40 -9.66
CA HIS A 481 -16.12 -11.47 -10.79
C HIS A 481 -17.14 -10.37 -10.55
N ARG A 482 -18.37 -10.71 -10.17
CA ARG A 482 -19.43 -9.74 -9.90
C ARG A 482 -19.02 -8.74 -8.82
N THR A 483 -18.51 -9.23 -7.69
CA THR A 483 -18.20 -8.39 -6.52
C THR A 483 -16.92 -7.56 -6.71
N TYR A 484 -15.82 -8.19 -7.14
CA TYR A 484 -14.49 -7.57 -7.06
C TYR A 484 -13.91 -7.14 -8.40
N VAL A 485 -14.53 -7.56 -9.52
CA VAL A 485 -14.13 -7.14 -10.86
C VAL A 485 -15.15 -6.17 -11.43
N TYR A 486 -16.42 -6.58 -11.58
CA TYR A 486 -17.46 -5.74 -12.16
C TYR A 486 -17.81 -4.55 -11.27
N ASN A 487 -18.09 -4.81 -9.98
CA ASN A 487 -18.42 -3.77 -8.99
C ASN A 487 -17.20 -3.12 -8.33
N ASP A 488 -16.00 -3.69 -8.49
CA ASP A 488 -14.75 -3.15 -7.95
C ASP A 488 -14.82 -2.74 -6.46
N ASP A 489 -15.50 -3.53 -5.60
CA ASP A 489 -15.78 -3.22 -4.18
C ASP A 489 -14.54 -2.85 -3.33
N ILE A 490 -13.32 -3.14 -3.80
CA ILE A 490 -12.05 -2.73 -3.20
C ILE A 490 -11.34 -1.76 -4.15
N THR A 491 -11.88 -0.55 -4.29
CA THR A 491 -11.49 0.43 -5.34
C THR A 491 -10.01 0.83 -5.30
N ALA A 492 -9.40 0.92 -4.11
CA ALA A 492 -7.98 1.23 -3.96
C ALA A 492 -7.08 0.08 -4.42
N ALA A 493 -7.56 -1.16 -4.40
CA ALA A 493 -6.83 -2.37 -4.75
C ALA A 493 -5.55 -2.57 -3.92
N THR A 494 -5.63 -2.39 -2.60
CA THR A 494 -4.49 -2.57 -1.68
C THR A 494 -4.75 -3.60 -0.58
N SER A 495 -5.87 -4.34 -0.64
CA SER A 495 -6.24 -5.33 0.37
C SER A 495 -5.85 -6.74 -0.03
N ASN A 496 -5.26 -7.48 0.91
CA ASN A 496 -4.98 -8.91 0.82
C ASN A 496 -6.19 -9.75 0.37
N TRP A 497 -7.43 -9.32 0.63
CA TRP A 497 -8.64 -10.03 0.17
C TRP A 497 -8.56 -10.39 -1.33
N LEU A 498 -7.96 -9.52 -2.15
CA LEU A 498 -7.79 -9.76 -3.58
C LEU A 498 -6.79 -10.89 -3.89
N ALA A 499 -5.76 -11.10 -3.06
CA ALA A 499 -4.85 -12.24 -3.17
C ALA A 499 -5.58 -13.58 -2.98
N MET A 500 -6.49 -13.62 -2.00
CA MET A 500 -7.28 -14.80 -1.72
C MET A 500 -8.37 -15.03 -2.76
N ILE A 501 -9.18 -14.01 -3.02
CA ILE A 501 -10.41 -14.15 -3.82
C ILE A 501 -10.06 -14.31 -5.30
N LEU A 502 -9.27 -13.39 -5.87
CA LEU A 502 -8.91 -13.46 -7.28
C LEU A 502 -7.86 -14.53 -7.54
N GLY A 503 -6.88 -14.69 -6.64
CA GLY A 503 -5.92 -15.81 -6.74
C GLY A 503 -6.63 -17.16 -6.73
N GLY A 504 -7.63 -17.34 -5.86
CA GLY A 504 -8.42 -18.57 -5.78
C GLY A 504 -9.30 -18.78 -7.01
N SER A 505 -9.95 -17.72 -7.48
CA SER A 505 -10.76 -17.74 -8.71
C SER A 505 -9.93 -18.08 -9.95
N LEU A 506 -8.77 -17.44 -10.11
CA LEU A 506 -7.82 -17.69 -11.19
C LEU A 506 -7.24 -19.11 -11.15
N MET A 507 -6.90 -19.61 -9.96
CA MET A 507 -6.42 -20.99 -9.81
C MET A 507 -7.52 -22.01 -10.14
N ASN A 508 -8.79 -21.74 -9.78
CA ASN A 508 -9.91 -22.60 -10.18
C ASN A 508 -10.16 -22.55 -11.68
N MET A 509 -10.12 -21.37 -12.30
CA MET A 509 -10.20 -21.22 -13.76
C MET A 509 -9.10 -22.02 -14.47
N ALA A 510 -7.86 -21.97 -13.97
CA ALA A 510 -6.76 -22.81 -14.46
C ALA A 510 -7.03 -24.31 -14.26
N ALA A 511 -7.67 -24.68 -13.15
CA ALA A 511 -7.97 -26.07 -12.82
C ALA A 511 -9.06 -26.67 -13.70
N VAL A 512 -10.00 -25.88 -14.25
CA VAL A 512 -11.16 -26.39 -15.00
C VAL A 512 -11.17 -26.04 -16.49
N PHE A 513 -10.22 -25.23 -16.95
CA PHE A 513 -10.17 -24.72 -18.33
C PHE A 513 -10.23 -25.87 -19.35
N ASP A 514 -11.11 -25.72 -20.33
CA ASP A 514 -11.32 -26.64 -21.46
C ASP A 514 -11.83 -28.05 -21.10
N ASP A 515 -12.10 -28.35 -19.81
CA ASP A 515 -12.59 -29.68 -19.39
C ASP A 515 -14.08 -29.94 -19.67
N GLY A 516 -14.81 -28.92 -20.10
CA GLY A 516 -16.24 -29.01 -20.46
C GLY A 516 -16.75 -27.77 -21.17
N PRO A 517 -17.94 -27.82 -21.80
CA PRO A 517 -18.50 -26.69 -22.54
C PRO A 517 -18.60 -25.38 -21.74
N GLU A 518 -18.87 -25.47 -20.44
CA GLU A 518 -18.98 -24.34 -19.52
C GLU A 518 -17.63 -23.66 -19.20
N THR A 519 -16.50 -24.30 -19.51
CA THR A 519 -15.15 -23.80 -19.22
C THR A 519 -14.25 -23.71 -20.45
N GLN A 520 -14.81 -23.91 -21.65
CA GLN A 520 -14.10 -23.70 -22.91
C GLN A 520 -13.74 -22.23 -23.13
N ASN A 521 -14.63 -21.30 -22.78
CA ASN A 521 -14.36 -19.87 -22.86
C ASN A 521 -14.64 -19.20 -21.53
N LEU A 522 -13.58 -18.65 -20.92
CA LEU A 522 -13.64 -17.98 -19.63
C LEU A 522 -13.66 -16.45 -19.74
N GLU A 523 -13.75 -15.86 -20.93
CA GLU A 523 -13.90 -14.42 -21.07
C GLU A 523 -15.34 -13.97 -20.75
N PRO A 524 -15.54 -12.88 -19.98
CA PRO A 524 -14.54 -11.92 -19.50
C PRO A 524 -13.98 -12.21 -18.10
N TYR A 525 -14.36 -13.33 -17.48
CA TYR A 525 -13.99 -13.70 -16.10
C TYR A 525 -12.47 -13.74 -15.90
N PHE A 526 -11.76 -14.45 -16.78
CA PHE A 526 -10.31 -14.60 -16.70
C PHE A 526 -9.58 -13.25 -16.83
N THR A 527 -9.81 -12.52 -17.93
CA THR A 527 -9.14 -11.24 -18.15
C THR A 527 -9.51 -10.22 -17.07
N GLY A 528 -10.77 -10.14 -16.67
CA GLY A 528 -11.20 -9.22 -15.62
C GLY A 528 -10.50 -9.47 -14.28
N ALA A 529 -10.41 -10.74 -13.86
CA ALA A 529 -9.68 -11.13 -12.66
C ALA A 529 -8.18 -10.83 -12.78
N MET A 530 -7.55 -11.09 -13.94
CA MET A 530 -6.14 -10.76 -14.19
C MET A 530 -5.84 -9.26 -14.09
N LEU A 531 -6.69 -8.41 -14.69
CA LEU A 531 -6.56 -6.96 -14.63
C LEU A 531 -6.62 -6.45 -13.18
N LYS A 532 -7.60 -6.92 -12.41
CA LYS A 532 -7.77 -6.51 -11.01
C LYS A 532 -6.65 -7.04 -10.12
N TYR A 533 -6.26 -8.30 -10.31
CA TYR A 533 -5.25 -8.94 -9.48
C TYR A 533 -3.87 -8.29 -9.67
N TYR A 534 -3.50 -7.99 -10.92
CA TYR A 534 -2.25 -7.29 -11.20
C TYR A 534 -2.29 -5.82 -10.75
N LYS A 535 -3.44 -5.13 -10.88
CA LYS A 535 -3.64 -3.79 -10.28
C LYS A 535 -3.38 -3.83 -8.77
N PHE A 536 -3.84 -4.88 -8.08
CA PHE A 536 -3.57 -5.06 -6.65
C PHE A 536 -2.10 -5.28 -6.35
N ILE A 537 -1.45 -6.23 -7.02
CA ILE A 537 -0.02 -6.53 -6.82
C ILE A 537 0.83 -5.27 -6.99
N ASN A 538 0.56 -4.44 -8.00
CA ASN A 538 1.33 -3.20 -8.23
C ASN A 538 1.00 -2.07 -7.26
N ARG A 539 -0.18 -2.07 -6.61
CA ARG A 539 -0.59 -1.00 -5.71
C ARG A 539 -0.27 -1.28 -4.25
N VAL A 540 -0.21 -2.54 -3.83
CA VAL A 540 0.11 -2.91 -2.45
C VAL A 540 1.62 -2.95 -2.18
N VAL A 541 2.45 -2.94 -3.22
CA VAL A 541 3.90 -3.12 -3.15
C VAL A 541 4.64 -1.80 -3.33
N ASP A 542 5.64 -1.56 -2.47
CA ASP A 542 6.74 -0.63 -2.75
C ASP A 542 7.83 -1.41 -3.50
N SER A 543 7.79 -1.36 -4.83
CA SER A 543 8.73 -2.10 -5.68
C SER A 543 10.12 -1.49 -5.72
N LYS A 544 10.24 -0.21 -5.35
CA LYS A 544 11.48 0.55 -5.45
C LYS A 544 12.38 0.31 -4.23
N ASP A 545 11.86 0.55 -3.04
CA ASP A 545 12.63 0.41 -1.80
C ASP A 545 12.43 -0.98 -1.16
N GLY A 546 11.32 -1.65 -1.46
CA GLY A 546 11.03 -3.04 -1.11
C GLY A 546 10.24 -3.20 0.19
N ALA A 547 8.93 -3.04 0.10
CA ALA A 547 8.00 -3.20 1.24
C ALA A 547 6.62 -3.73 0.80
N TRP A 548 5.83 -4.17 1.77
CA TRP A 548 4.43 -4.57 1.60
C TRP A 548 3.49 -3.67 2.40
N GLY A 549 2.51 -3.08 1.72
CA GLY A 549 1.65 -2.01 2.25
C GLY A 549 0.91 -2.33 3.56
N GLU A 550 0.45 -3.58 3.70
CA GLU A 550 -0.35 -4.05 4.84
C GLU A 550 0.49 -4.61 6.00
N GLY A 551 1.82 -4.58 5.90
CA GLY A 551 2.73 -5.16 6.88
C GLY A 551 2.94 -6.67 6.77
N TYR A 552 3.76 -7.23 7.68
CA TYR A 552 4.28 -8.60 7.59
C TYR A 552 3.21 -9.70 7.70
N GLY A 553 2.24 -9.55 8.62
CA GLY A 553 1.20 -10.57 8.84
C GLY A 553 0.34 -10.80 7.59
N TYR A 554 -0.13 -9.71 6.98
CA TYR A 554 -0.94 -9.77 5.76
C TYR A 554 -0.13 -10.05 4.50
N ASN A 555 1.15 -9.69 4.46
CA ASN A 555 2.07 -10.19 3.46
C ASN A 555 2.16 -11.72 3.51
N SER A 556 2.44 -12.28 4.69
CA SER A 556 2.56 -13.73 4.88
C SER A 556 1.29 -14.46 4.49
N TYR A 557 0.11 -13.91 4.82
CA TYR A 557 -1.16 -14.51 4.45
C TYR A 557 -1.43 -14.43 2.93
N SER A 558 -1.13 -13.29 2.31
CA SER A 558 -1.21 -13.14 0.85
C SER A 558 -0.28 -14.12 0.13
N PHE A 559 0.98 -14.21 0.57
CA PHE A 559 1.99 -15.09 0.00
C PHE A 559 1.64 -16.57 0.16
N SER A 560 0.98 -16.96 1.26
CA SER A 560 0.49 -18.34 1.46
C SER A 560 -0.57 -18.79 0.44
N ASN A 561 -1.17 -17.83 -0.29
CA ASN A 561 -2.12 -18.07 -1.37
C ASN A 561 -1.49 -17.83 -2.74
N MET A 562 -0.71 -16.74 -2.90
CA MET A 562 0.04 -16.43 -4.11
C MET A 562 1.05 -17.52 -4.49
N SER A 563 1.64 -18.20 -3.50
CA SER A 563 2.57 -19.31 -3.71
C SER A 563 1.94 -20.49 -4.45
N TYR A 564 0.61 -20.52 -4.60
CA TYR A 564 -0.12 -21.52 -5.35
C TYR A 564 -0.75 -20.93 -6.62
N SER A 565 -1.41 -19.78 -6.52
CA SER A 565 -2.10 -19.18 -7.67
C SER A 565 -1.15 -18.65 -8.75
N LEU A 566 -0.04 -18.00 -8.38
CA LEU A 566 0.90 -17.43 -9.37
C LEU A 566 1.66 -18.51 -10.15
N PRO A 567 2.22 -19.57 -9.54
CA PRO A 567 2.80 -20.68 -10.30
C PRO A 567 1.76 -21.39 -11.18
N SER A 568 0.52 -21.52 -10.72
CA SER A 568 -0.56 -22.14 -11.53
C SER A 568 -0.89 -21.33 -12.79
N LEU A 569 -0.89 -20.00 -12.70
CA LEU A 569 -1.08 -19.12 -13.85
C LEU A 569 0.07 -19.24 -14.87
N GLU A 570 1.31 -19.36 -14.38
CA GLU A 570 2.46 -19.59 -15.24
C GLU A 570 2.39 -20.96 -15.90
N ASN A 571 2.12 -22.03 -15.15
CA ASN A 571 2.10 -23.40 -15.66
C ASN A 571 0.98 -23.63 -16.70
N VAL A 572 -0.21 -23.07 -16.49
CA VAL A 572 -1.36 -23.31 -17.37
C VAL A 572 -1.46 -22.28 -18.49
N PHE A 573 -1.33 -20.98 -18.18
CA PHE A 573 -1.56 -19.90 -19.14
C PHE A 573 -0.29 -19.17 -19.57
N ASN A 574 0.88 -19.53 -19.04
CA ASN A 574 2.15 -18.85 -19.31
C ASN A 574 2.10 -17.35 -18.96
N VAL A 575 1.49 -17.00 -17.83
CA VAL A 575 1.45 -15.62 -17.31
C VAL A 575 2.18 -15.51 -15.97
N ASP A 576 3.25 -14.71 -15.95
CA ASP A 576 4.04 -14.40 -14.76
C ASP A 576 3.73 -12.98 -14.25
N LEU A 577 3.21 -12.87 -13.02
CA LEU A 577 2.93 -11.60 -12.34
C LEU A 577 3.87 -11.33 -11.15
N THR A 578 4.95 -12.12 -10.99
CA THR A 578 5.77 -12.11 -9.77
C THR A 578 6.80 -10.97 -9.71
N ALA A 579 7.06 -10.27 -10.81
CA ALA A 579 8.12 -9.27 -10.89
C ALA A 579 8.03 -8.16 -9.83
N PRO A 580 6.84 -7.58 -9.54
CA PRO A 580 6.74 -6.57 -8.48
C PRO A 580 7.10 -7.11 -7.08
N LEU A 581 6.97 -8.42 -6.84
CA LEU A 581 7.12 -9.01 -5.50
C LEU A 581 8.57 -9.15 -5.03
N GLU A 582 9.55 -9.10 -5.95
CA GLU A 582 10.96 -9.51 -5.76
C GLU A 582 11.66 -8.87 -4.55
N GLY A 583 11.33 -7.62 -4.19
CA GLY A 583 11.97 -6.88 -3.10
C GLY A 583 11.15 -6.75 -1.81
N THR A 584 9.92 -7.28 -1.77
CA THR A 584 8.91 -6.91 -0.76
C THR A 584 9.23 -7.35 0.68
N TYR A 585 10.22 -8.22 0.87
CA TYR A 585 10.70 -8.64 2.19
C TYR A 585 11.73 -7.69 2.81
N LYS A 586 12.27 -6.73 2.05
CA LYS A 586 13.41 -5.90 2.49
C LYS A 586 13.05 -5.08 3.73
N GLU A 587 11.86 -4.51 3.84
CA GLU A 587 11.43 -3.80 5.05
C GLU A 587 11.57 -4.66 6.31
N PHE A 588 11.13 -5.92 6.28
CA PHE A 588 11.15 -6.82 7.43
C PHE A 588 12.57 -7.14 7.92
N VAL A 589 13.55 -7.10 7.01
CA VAL A 589 14.97 -7.29 7.36
C VAL A 589 15.53 -6.08 8.10
N TYR A 590 15.23 -4.85 7.65
CA TYR A 590 15.85 -3.63 8.19
C TYR A 590 15.09 -3.05 9.39
N ALA A 591 13.75 -3.00 9.31
CA ALA A 591 12.87 -2.30 10.23
C ALA A 591 12.59 -3.10 11.51
N GLY A 592 13.64 -3.59 12.18
CA GLY A 592 13.53 -4.33 13.42
C GLY A 592 14.83 -5.02 13.83
N ASN A 593 14.69 -6.00 14.72
CA ASN A 593 15.77 -6.85 15.21
C ASN A 593 15.67 -8.23 14.54
N ILE A 594 16.19 -8.33 13.32
CA ILE A 594 16.16 -9.56 12.51
C ILE A 594 16.88 -10.73 13.22
N LYS A 595 17.92 -10.49 14.03
CA LYS A 595 18.58 -11.55 14.82
C LYS A 595 17.70 -12.14 15.93
N ASN A 596 16.65 -11.43 16.32
CA ASN A 596 15.58 -11.92 17.19
C ASN A 596 14.33 -12.36 16.41
N LYS A 597 14.38 -12.37 15.07
CA LYS A 597 13.24 -12.61 14.19
C LYS A 597 12.06 -11.68 14.50
N LEU A 598 12.38 -10.42 14.84
CA LEU A 598 11.41 -9.39 15.23
C LEU A 598 11.44 -8.23 14.23
N TRP A 599 10.30 -7.98 13.60
CA TRP A 599 10.00 -6.75 12.87
C TRP A 599 9.30 -5.77 13.82
N PHE A 600 9.61 -4.47 13.74
CA PHE A 600 8.90 -3.44 14.49
C PHE A 600 7.65 -3.04 13.72
N GLU A 601 6.52 -3.61 14.13
CA GLU A 601 5.28 -3.60 13.38
C GLU A 601 4.51 -2.27 13.45
N TYR A 602 3.63 -2.08 12.47
CA TYR A 602 2.61 -1.03 12.42
C TYR A 602 1.30 -1.61 11.89
N GLY A 603 0.18 -0.96 12.22
CA GLY A 603 -1.14 -1.42 11.82
C GLY A 603 -1.52 -2.80 12.38
N ASP A 604 -2.39 -3.49 11.67
CA ASP A 604 -2.88 -4.81 12.05
C ASP A 604 -1.87 -5.93 11.78
N SER A 605 -0.69 -5.86 12.39
CA SER A 605 0.32 -6.90 12.24
C SER A 605 0.86 -7.41 13.58
N LYS A 606 1.64 -8.49 13.49
CA LYS A 606 2.47 -9.02 14.55
C LYS A 606 3.93 -8.83 14.17
N GLY A 607 4.77 -8.40 15.10
CA GLY A 607 6.21 -8.22 14.87
C GLY A 607 7.00 -9.52 14.82
N GLU A 608 6.55 -10.57 15.50
CA GLU A 608 7.20 -11.89 15.49
C GLU A 608 7.11 -12.53 14.10
N MET A 609 8.26 -12.74 13.48
CA MET A 609 8.35 -13.31 12.14
C MET A 609 8.34 -14.85 12.18
N THR A 610 7.56 -15.44 11.28
CA THR A 610 7.44 -16.89 11.11
C THR A 610 8.37 -17.39 9.98
N PRO A 611 8.55 -18.72 9.83
CA PRO A 611 9.35 -19.26 8.73
C PRO A 611 8.88 -18.76 7.36
N ALA A 612 9.82 -18.34 6.51
CA ALA A 612 9.55 -17.70 5.22
C ALA A 612 9.16 -18.70 4.10
N ASN A 613 8.55 -19.84 4.45
CA ASN A 613 8.30 -20.97 3.52
C ASN A 613 7.48 -20.54 2.30
N PHE A 614 6.54 -19.61 2.48
CA PHE A 614 5.68 -19.08 1.40
C PHE A 614 6.40 -18.17 0.40
N TRP A 615 7.70 -17.91 0.59
CA TRP A 615 8.55 -17.22 -0.38
C TRP A 615 9.26 -18.15 -1.36
N ALA A 616 9.18 -19.48 -1.16
CA ALA A 616 9.90 -20.46 -1.96
C ALA A 616 9.60 -20.35 -3.47
N PHE A 617 8.34 -20.10 -3.85
CA PHE A 617 7.95 -19.91 -5.25
C PHE A 617 8.65 -18.71 -5.90
N LEU A 618 8.77 -17.61 -5.17
CA LEU A 618 9.42 -16.40 -5.64
C LEU A 618 10.93 -16.59 -5.68
N LEU A 619 11.48 -17.31 -4.70
CA LEU A 619 12.90 -17.64 -4.63
C LEU A 619 13.34 -18.54 -5.79
N GLU A 620 12.60 -19.61 -6.11
CA GLU A 620 12.87 -20.45 -7.29
C GLU A 620 12.85 -19.60 -8.58
N LYS A 621 11.81 -18.74 -8.70
CA LYS A 621 11.58 -17.93 -9.89
C LYS A 621 12.65 -16.86 -10.13
N ARG A 622 13.03 -16.14 -9.08
CA ARG A 622 13.89 -14.94 -9.17
C ARG A 622 15.35 -15.24 -8.83
N ARG A 623 15.61 -16.30 -8.04
CA ARG A 623 16.95 -16.72 -7.59
C ARG A 623 17.76 -15.60 -6.94
N GLU A 624 17.08 -14.68 -6.25
CA GLU A 624 17.68 -13.52 -5.62
C GLU A 624 18.55 -13.89 -4.41
N PRO A 625 19.84 -13.53 -4.38
CA PRO A 625 20.73 -13.95 -3.30
C PRO A 625 20.32 -13.48 -1.90
N ARG A 626 19.78 -12.26 -1.81
CA ARG A 626 19.30 -11.71 -0.54
C ARG A 626 18.00 -12.37 -0.08
N LEU A 627 17.12 -12.79 -1.00
CA LEU A 627 15.92 -13.57 -0.67
C LEU A 627 16.31 -14.99 -0.24
N SER A 628 17.31 -15.60 -0.89
CA SER A 628 17.87 -16.89 -0.48
C SER A 628 18.39 -16.84 0.95
N TRP A 629 19.14 -15.80 1.30
CA TRP A 629 19.57 -15.58 2.68
C TRP A 629 18.39 -15.46 3.64
N PHE A 630 17.40 -14.59 3.34
CA PHE A 630 16.24 -14.39 4.21
C PHE A 630 15.45 -15.69 4.43
N TYR A 631 15.19 -16.43 3.35
CA TYR A 631 14.52 -17.72 3.39
C TYR A 631 15.23 -18.71 4.32
N ASN A 632 16.53 -18.91 4.10
CA ASN A 632 17.34 -19.85 4.88
C ASN A 632 17.55 -19.40 6.33
N PHE A 633 17.70 -18.09 6.57
CA PHE A 633 17.82 -17.51 7.91
C PHE A 633 16.54 -17.71 8.74
N MET A 634 15.38 -17.66 8.08
CA MET A 634 14.08 -17.85 8.73
C MET A 634 13.68 -19.33 8.86
N LYS A 635 14.25 -20.22 8.05
CA LYS A 635 13.93 -21.65 8.01
C LYS A 635 14.10 -22.35 9.37
N THR A 636 13.16 -23.21 9.72
CA THR A 636 13.19 -24.02 10.96
C THR A 636 13.16 -25.53 10.71
N GLY A 637 12.99 -25.95 9.45
CA GLY A 637 12.92 -27.34 9.02
C GLY A 637 12.43 -27.43 7.58
N GLU A 638 12.45 -28.64 7.02
CA GLU A 638 11.96 -28.92 5.67
C GLU A 638 10.43 -28.90 5.61
N THR A 639 9.87 -28.31 4.54
CA THR A 639 8.43 -28.27 4.29
C THR A 639 8.04 -28.82 2.91
N PHE A 640 6.75 -28.87 2.63
CA PHE A 640 6.27 -29.26 1.31
C PHE A 640 6.65 -28.23 0.23
N GLU A 641 6.78 -26.96 0.60
CA GLU A 641 7.27 -25.89 -0.29
C GLU A 641 8.72 -26.13 -0.72
N ASP A 642 9.60 -26.60 0.18
CA ASP A 642 10.99 -26.99 -0.16
C ASP A 642 11.06 -28.17 -1.14
N VAL A 643 10.04 -29.04 -1.13
CA VAL A 643 9.90 -30.12 -2.11
C VAL A 643 9.44 -29.55 -3.44
N LEU A 644 8.39 -28.73 -3.40
CA LEU A 644 7.67 -28.23 -4.57
C LEU A 644 8.51 -27.29 -5.44
N PHE A 645 9.34 -26.46 -4.80
CA PHE A 645 10.15 -25.43 -5.43
C PHE A 645 11.64 -25.74 -5.28
N ASP A 646 12.42 -25.55 -6.35
CA ASP A 646 13.87 -25.70 -6.33
C ASP A 646 14.56 -24.43 -5.79
N VAL A 647 14.84 -24.46 -4.49
CA VAL A 647 15.53 -23.39 -3.75
C VAL A 647 16.99 -23.70 -3.45
N GLU A 648 17.50 -24.83 -3.94
CA GLU A 648 18.86 -25.30 -3.64
C GLU A 648 19.92 -24.59 -4.52
N GLY A 649 21.13 -24.47 -3.96
CA GLY A 649 22.29 -23.94 -4.68
C GLY A 649 22.20 -22.46 -5.07
N ILE A 650 21.20 -21.72 -4.58
CA ILE A 650 21.09 -20.27 -4.81
C ILE A 650 22.08 -19.56 -3.86
N PRO A 651 22.97 -18.68 -4.38
CA PRO A 651 23.88 -17.90 -3.55
C PRO A 651 23.15 -17.15 -2.43
N GLN A 652 23.82 -16.90 -1.31
CA GLN A 652 23.25 -16.14 -0.20
C GLN A 652 24.04 -14.86 0.00
N ASP A 653 23.32 -13.75 0.17
CA ASP A 653 23.88 -12.44 0.46
C ASP A 653 23.29 -11.92 1.78
N SER A 654 24.14 -11.70 2.78
CA SER A 654 23.75 -11.33 4.15
C SER A 654 23.76 -9.81 4.34
N PRO A 655 22.75 -9.19 4.99
CA PRO A 655 22.69 -7.75 5.24
C PRO A 655 23.70 -7.25 6.27
N PHE A 656 24.33 -8.13 7.05
CA PHE A 656 25.00 -7.74 8.31
C PHE A 656 26.25 -6.87 8.15
N ASP A 657 26.83 -6.79 6.96
CA ASP A 657 27.96 -5.90 6.66
C ASP A 657 27.51 -4.56 6.03
N GLU A 658 26.21 -4.40 5.77
CA GLU A 658 25.66 -3.16 5.22
C GLU A 658 25.39 -2.13 6.31
N ASN A 659 25.38 -0.86 5.89
CA ASN A 659 24.84 0.21 6.69
C ASN A 659 23.35 -0.02 6.99
N PRO A 660 22.94 -0.12 8.26
CA PRO A 660 21.57 -0.47 8.63
C PRO A 660 20.61 0.74 8.63
N VAL A 661 21.07 1.94 8.23
CA VAL A 661 20.23 3.12 8.03
C VAL A 661 19.54 3.06 6.67
N LYS A 662 18.21 3.19 6.64
CA LYS A 662 17.42 3.04 5.42
C LYS A 662 16.12 3.84 5.44
N ALA A 663 15.62 4.19 4.27
CA ALA A 663 14.26 4.72 4.08
C ALA A 663 13.52 3.88 3.04
N PHE A 664 12.25 3.58 3.34
CA PHE A 664 11.27 2.99 2.44
C PHE A 664 10.22 4.06 2.15
N ARG A 665 10.35 4.74 1.01
CA ARG A 665 9.71 6.05 0.79
C ARG A 665 8.21 5.96 0.53
N GLU A 666 7.75 4.94 -0.20
CA GLU A 666 6.34 4.84 -0.55
C GLU A 666 5.49 4.41 0.65
N ILE A 667 6.01 3.45 1.43
CA ILE A 667 5.38 3.02 2.68
C ILE A 667 5.66 3.97 3.85
N GLY A 668 6.68 4.82 3.72
CA GLY A 668 7.05 5.85 4.69
C GLY A 668 7.82 5.36 5.91
N THR A 669 8.56 4.25 5.83
CA THR A 669 9.35 3.73 6.96
C THR A 669 10.76 4.30 6.95
N THR A 670 11.14 5.00 8.02
CA THR A 670 12.53 5.42 8.30
C THR A 670 13.16 4.44 9.28
N VAL A 671 14.38 3.99 9.03
CA VAL A 671 15.16 3.09 9.90
C VAL A 671 16.51 3.75 10.23
N PHE A 672 16.77 3.94 11.52
CA PHE A 672 18.06 4.38 12.05
C PHE A 672 18.60 3.34 13.02
N LYS A 673 19.76 2.77 12.69
CA LYS A 673 20.39 1.72 13.49
C LYS A 673 21.88 1.97 13.66
N SER A 674 22.45 1.59 14.81
CA SER A 674 23.90 1.62 15.01
C SER A 674 24.62 0.43 14.40
N GLY A 675 23.90 -0.69 14.21
CA GLY A 675 24.43 -1.95 13.70
C GLY A 675 23.32 -3.00 13.57
N TRP A 676 23.73 -4.27 13.55
CA TRP A 676 22.84 -5.44 13.35
C TRP A 676 22.77 -6.37 14.57
N GLU A 677 23.50 -6.08 15.64
CA GLU A 677 23.49 -6.87 16.88
C GLU A 677 22.21 -6.64 17.69
N LYS A 678 21.93 -7.57 18.61
CA LYS A 678 20.67 -7.56 19.36
C LYS A 678 20.55 -6.38 20.34
N ASP A 679 21.67 -5.80 20.73
CA ASP A 679 21.82 -4.70 21.67
C ASP A 679 22.23 -3.38 21.00
N ASP A 680 22.26 -3.36 19.66
CA ASP A 680 22.42 -2.14 18.90
C ASP A 680 21.19 -1.22 19.05
N PHE A 681 21.45 0.07 18.87
CA PHE A 681 20.41 1.07 18.81
C PHE A 681 19.57 0.86 17.55
N ALA A 682 18.24 0.93 17.69
CA ALA A 682 17.29 0.86 16.60
C ALA A 682 16.13 1.84 16.84
N PHE A 683 15.91 2.73 15.88
CA PHE A 683 14.77 3.62 15.79
C PHE A 683 14.10 3.39 14.45
N VAL A 684 12.79 3.14 14.47
CA VAL A 684 11.99 2.93 13.26
C VAL A 684 10.78 3.84 13.35
N MET A 685 10.48 4.63 12.32
CA MET A 685 9.35 5.58 12.31
C MET A 685 8.52 5.42 11.04
N ARG A 686 7.19 5.55 11.16
CA ARG A 686 6.23 5.46 10.04
C ARG A 686 5.62 6.82 9.71
N THR A 687 5.85 7.31 8.49
CA THR A 687 5.31 8.58 7.96
C THR A 687 5.02 8.43 6.47
N GLY A 688 4.00 7.64 6.12
CA GLY A 688 3.73 7.23 4.74
C GLY A 688 2.26 7.30 4.36
N ALA A 689 1.99 6.89 3.11
CA ALA A 689 0.62 6.82 2.64
C ALA A 689 -0.16 5.71 3.35
N PHE A 690 -1.47 5.91 3.45
CA PHE A 690 -2.36 4.92 4.04
C PHE A 690 -2.50 3.71 3.11
N TYR A 691 -2.44 2.50 3.67
CA TYR A 691 -2.77 1.23 3.02
C TYR A 691 -3.84 0.50 3.83
N ASN A 692 -4.37 -0.61 3.29
CA ASN A 692 -5.31 -1.43 4.04
C ASN A 692 -4.67 -1.90 5.36
N HIS A 693 -5.48 -2.11 6.40
CA HIS A 693 -5.06 -2.61 7.70
C HIS A 693 -4.11 -1.71 8.52
N GLN A 694 -3.76 -0.51 8.05
CA GLN A 694 -2.94 0.42 8.83
C GLN A 694 -3.77 1.11 9.92
N HIS A 695 -3.13 1.49 11.03
CA HIS A 695 -3.79 2.30 12.06
C HIS A 695 -3.68 3.78 11.70
N ILE A 696 -4.30 4.63 12.50
CA ILE A 696 -4.21 6.08 12.34
C ILE A 696 -3.00 6.56 13.15
N ASP A 697 -1.82 6.11 12.72
CA ASP A 697 -0.57 6.08 13.48
C ASP A 697 0.56 6.91 12.85
N GLN A 698 0.26 7.82 11.92
CA GLN A 698 1.29 8.50 11.15
C GLN A 698 2.15 9.38 12.07
N GLY A 699 3.47 9.25 11.96
CA GLY A 699 4.44 9.83 12.87
C GLY A 699 4.87 8.91 14.00
N SER A 700 4.21 7.77 14.21
CA SER A 700 4.60 6.83 15.27
C SER A 700 5.96 6.19 15.03
N PHE A 701 6.59 5.71 16.10
CA PHE A 701 7.92 5.14 16.07
C PHE A 701 8.18 4.13 17.18
N TRP A 702 9.14 3.26 16.91
CA TRP A 702 9.75 2.33 17.86
C TRP A 702 11.15 2.81 18.24
N LEU A 703 11.58 2.49 19.47
CA LEU A 703 12.94 2.71 19.92
C LEU A 703 13.41 1.55 20.80
N ALA A 704 14.47 0.88 20.37
CA ALA A 704 15.16 -0.15 21.13
C ALA A 704 16.65 0.16 21.21
N ASP A 705 17.27 -0.18 22.35
CA ASP A 705 18.71 -0.04 22.54
C ASP A 705 19.16 -0.90 23.72
N LYS A 706 20.42 -1.36 23.70
CA LYS A 706 21.02 -2.18 24.78
C LYS A 706 20.17 -3.41 25.14
N GLY A 707 19.51 -4.00 24.14
CA GLY A 707 18.68 -5.19 24.28
C GLY A 707 17.30 -4.95 24.90
N GLN A 708 16.91 -3.69 25.12
CA GLN A 708 15.59 -3.31 25.65
C GLN A 708 14.79 -2.56 24.57
N ILE A 709 13.48 -2.83 24.50
CA ILE A 709 12.53 -2.03 23.71
C ILE A 709 11.92 -1.01 24.66
N PHE A 710 12.15 0.28 24.43
CA PHE A 710 11.64 1.35 25.28
C PHE A 710 10.33 1.93 24.77
N ILE A 711 10.28 2.22 23.47
CA ILE A 711 9.08 2.74 22.80
C ILE A 711 8.56 1.65 21.86
N GLU A 712 7.29 1.31 22.00
CA GLU A 712 6.63 0.21 21.30
C GLU A 712 5.17 0.53 20.95
N GLU A 713 4.61 -0.19 19.98
CA GLU A 713 3.18 -0.07 19.62
C GLU A 713 2.27 -0.87 20.56
N ARG A 714 1.02 -0.43 20.69
CA ARG A 714 -0.01 -1.25 21.36
C ARG A 714 -0.36 -2.43 20.46
N HIS A 715 -0.01 -3.62 20.93
CA HIS A 715 -0.02 -4.80 20.07
C HIS A 715 -1.43 -5.36 19.78
N LEU A 716 -1.67 -5.72 18.52
CA LEU A 716 -2.79 -6.58 18.09
C LEU A 716 -2.89 -7.91 18.85
N LYS A 717 -1.80 -8.42 19.43
CA LYS A 717 -1.87 -9.66 20.23
C LYS A 717 -2.80 -9.49 21.44
N ASN A 718 -3.09 -8.24 21.83
CA ASN A 718 -3.91 -7.87 22.98
C ASN A 718 -5.36 -7.47 22.59
N SER A 719 -5.67 -7.25 21.32
CA SER A 719 -6.97 -6.72 20.86
C SER A 719 -7.26 -7.06 19.40
N THR A 720 -8.54 -7.24 19.02
CA THR A 720 -8.95 -7.39 17.62
C THR A 720 -10.30 -6.71 17.36
N TYR A 721 -10.56 -6.32 16.12
CA TYR A 721 -11.87 -5.77 15.73
C TYR A 721 -13.01 -6.80 15.75
N TYR A 722 -12.72 -8.08 15.96
CA TYR A 722 -13.74 -9.14 15.99
C TYR A 722 -14.52 -9.18 17.30
N ASP A 723 -13.89 -8.81 18.41
CA ASP A 723 -14.44 -9.01 19.76
C ASP A 723 -14.12 -7.91 20.78
N ASP A 724 -13.14 -7.05 20.52
CA ASP A 724 -12.76 -6.00 21.45
C ASP A 724 -13.45 -4.66 21.12
N PRO A 725 -14.36 -4.16 21.99
CA PRO A 725 -15.01 -2.86 21.78
C PRO A 725 -14.04 -1.69 21.87
N LEU A 726 -12.83 -1.85 22.42
CA LEU A 726 -11.79 -0.82 22.49
C LEU A 726 -10.95 -0.72 21.22
N TYR A 727 -11.05 -1.69 20.30
CA TYR A 727 -10.26 -1.71 19.07
C TYR A 727 -10.46 -0.42 18.25
N GLN A 728 -11.71 -0.14 17.84
CA GLN A 728 -12.03 1.01 17.01
C GLN A 728 -11.85 2.37 17.71
N PRO A 729 -12.35 2.57 18.95
CA PRO A 729 -12.30 3.87 19.62
C PRO A 729 -10.95 4.22 20.25
N LYS A 730 -10.06 3.25 20.47
CA LYS A 730 -8.78 3.45 21.15
C LYS A 730 -7.60 2.86 20.39
N LEU A 731 -7.57 1.54 20.16
CA LEU A 731 -6.36 0.85 19.68
C LEU A 731 -5.83 1.40 18.35
N ILE A 732 -6.70 1.66 17.39
CA ILE A 732 -6.29 2.14 16.06
C ILE A 732 -6.23 3.66 15.93
N GLN A 733 -6.51 4.38 17.02
CA GLN A 733 -6.57 5.84 17.07
C GLN A 733 -5.24 6.42 17.53
N PRO A 734 -4.89 7.67 17.14
CA PRO A 734 -3.63 8.31 17.50
C PRO A 734 -3.22 8.19 18.97
N VAL A 735 -4.18 8.22 19.91
CA VAL A 735 -3.92 8.09 21.36
C VAL A 735 -3.20 6.80 21.77
N ALA A 736 -3.31 5.72 21.00
CA ALA A 736 -2.66 4.44 21.29
C ALA A 736 -1.26 4.31 20.68
N HIS A 737 -0.78 5.33 19.95
CA HIS A 737 0.47 5.31 19.19
C HIS A 737 1.45 6.37 19.71
N SER A 738 2.74 6.23 19.39
CA SER A 738 3.78 7.20 19.74
C SER A 738 3.80 8.38 18.77
N THR A 739 2.64 9.00 18.54
CA THR A 739 2.42 10.10 17.59
C THR A 739 2.10 11.42 18.32
N ILE A 740 1.49 12.39 17.63
CA ILE A 740 1.15 13.72 18.13
C ILE A 740 -0.36 13.87 18.14
N LEU A 741 -0.91 14.39 19.24
CA LEU A 741 -2.28 14.89 19.31
C LEU A 741 -2.29 16.42 19.20
N ILE A 742 -3.36 16.95 18.61
CA ILE A 742 -3.68 18.38 18.59
C ILE A 742 -4.87 18.62 19.51
N ASP A 743 -4.72 19.57 20.42
CA ASP A 743 -5.74 19.96 21.40
C ASP A 743 -6.24 18.78 22.26
N ASP A 744 -5.33 17.86 22.59
CA ASP A 744 -5.59 16.61 23.33
C ASP A 744 -6.67 15.72 22.70
N ASN A 745 -6.98 15.90 21.41
CA ASN A 745 -7.93 15.07 20.69
C ASN A 745 -7.32 13.68 20.42
N GLU A 746 -7.85 12.65 21.07
CA GLU A 746 -7.43 11.26 20.89
C GLU A 746 -7.54 10.75 19.44
N GLN A 747 -8.36 11.40 18.61
CA GLN A 747 -8.63 11.12 17.19
C GLN A 747 -8.12 12.29 16.33
N SER A 748 -6.93 12.80 16.63
CA SER A 748 -6.36 13.98 15.95
C SER A 748 -6.07 13.80 14.46
N GLN A 749 -6.04 12.56 13.97
CA GLN A 749 -5.74 12.21 12.59
C GLN A 749 -6.92 11.48 11.94
N ARG A 750 -6.91 11.41 10.60
CA ARG A 750 -7.80 10.56 9.78
C ARG A 750 -6.99 9.65 8.85
N THR A 751 -7.67 8.70 8.24
CA THR A 751 -7.14 7.98 7.08
C THR A 751 -6.78 8.96 5.95
N GLY A 752 -5.60 8.76 5.37
CA GLY A 752 -5.09 9.54 4.24
C GLY A 752 -5.58 9.01 2.90
N ASP A 753 -5.38 9.79 1.85
CA ASP A 753 -5.57 9.32 0.48
C ASP A 753 -4.52 8.21 0.18
N HIS A 754 -4.95 7.06 -0.36
CA HIS A 754 -4.02 5.99 -0.76
C HIS A 754 -3.06 6.47 -1.84
N LEU A 755 -1.82 5.96 -1.82
CA LEU A 755 -0.83 6.27 -2.85
C LEU A 755 -1.35 5.84 -4.22
N ASN A 756 -1.20 6.70 -5.23
CA ASN A 756 -1.59 6.45 -6.61
C ASN A 756 -3.09 6.07 -6.81
N PHE A 757 -3.99 6.41 -5.86
CA PHE A 757 -5.42 6.18 -6.02
C PHE A 757 -6.00 6.97 -7.20
N ALA A 758 -5.91 8.30 -7.11
CA ALA A 758 -6.36 9.24 -8.13
C ALA A 758 -5.44 10.46 -8.19
N PRO A 759 -4.85 10.80 -9.35
CA PRO A 759 -4.07 12.02 -9.52
C PRO A 759 -4.82 13.28 -9.07
N GLY A 760 -4.27 14.01 -8.11
CA GLY A 760 -4.88 15.18 -7.47
C GLY A 760 -5.32 14.92 -6.02
N PHE A 761 -5.48 13.66 -5.61
CA PHE A 761 -5.70 13.28 -4.22
C PHE A 761 -4.37 12.92 -3.54
N ASN A 762 -3.87 13.83 -2.71
CA ASN A 762 -2.54 13.75 -2.10
C ASN A 762 -2.56 14.08 -0.58
N ASP A 763 -3.69 13.92 0.09
CA ASP A 763 -3.78 14.13 1.55
C ASP A 763 -3.28 12.88 2.29
N HIS A 764 -1.98 12.67 2.26
CA HIS A 764 -1.30 11.59 2.98
C HIS A 764 -0.02 12.09 3.64
N ALA A 765 0.49 11.30 4.60
CA ALA A 765 1.81 11.52 5.17
C ALA A 765 2.92 10.99 4.24
N PHE A 766 4.10 11.58 4.30
CA PHE A 766 5.24 11.15 3.48
C PHE A 766 6.59 11.57 4.09
N ILE A 767 7.67 10.87 3.71
CA ILE A 767 9.05 11.28 4.00
C ILE A 767 9.41 12.44 3.07
N ALA A 768 9.44 13.67 3.61
CA ALA A 768 9.75 14.89 2.86
C ALA A 768 11.24 15.08 2.59
N ASN A 769 12.11 14.56 3.47
CA ASN A 769 13.54 14.57 3.28
C ASN A 769 14.20 13.42 4.06
N PHE A 770 15.24 12.82 3.50
CA PHE A 770 16.03 11.79 4.16
C PHE A 770 17.48 11.90 3.70
N LEU A 771 18.43 11.86 4.63
CA LEU A 771 19.85 11.79 4.34
C LEU A 771 20.57 11.00 5.42
N ASP A 772 21.37 10.02 5.00
CA ASP A 772 22.29 9.33 5.89
C ASP A 772 23.73 9.84 5.72
N GLY A 773 24.31 10.39 6.78
CA GLY A 773 25.71 10.81 6.86
C GLY A 773 26.54 9.90 7.77
N LYS A 774 27.84 10.19 7.91
CA LYS A 774 28.73 9.35 8.72
C LYS A 774 28.54 9.56 10.22
N ASP A 775 28.34 10.81 10.62
CA ASP A 775 28.21 11.20 12.03
C ASP A 775 26.75 11.41 12.45
N ALA A 776 25.88 11.70 11.50
CA ALA A 776 24.46 11.86 11.73
C ALA A 776 23.63 11.37 10.53
N ALA A 777 22.36 11.04 10.78
CA ALA A 777 21.35 10.86 9.74
C ALA A 777 20.12 11.71 10.05
N PHE A 778 19.31 12.00 9.04
CA PHE A 778 18.11 12.83 9.18
C PHE A 778 16.93 12.28 8.40
N SER A 779 15.74 12.41 8.98
CA SER A 779 14.47 12.17 8.30
C SER A 779 13.47 13.25 8.71
N SER A 780 12.70 13.75 7.73
CA SER A 780 11.58 14.67 7.93
C SER A 780 10.30 14.02 7.46
N GLY A 781 9.42 13.66 8.37
CA GLY A 781 8.09 13.16 8.06
C GLY A 781 7.06 14.29 8.04
N ASN A 782 6.39 14.51 6.92
CA ASN A 782 5.24 15.42 6.84
C ASN A 782 3.97 14.65 7.20
N ILE A 783 3.31 15.05 8.29
CA ILE A 783 2.11 14.37 8.79
C ILE A 783 0.89 15.31 8.87
N GLY A 784 1.10 16.63 8.74
CA GLY A 784 0.07 17.64 9.01
C GLY A 784 -1.20 17.57 8.16
N ARG A 785 -1.13 17.00 6.94
CA ARG A 785 -2.30 16.86 6.05
C ARG A 785 -3.42 15.98 6.63
N LEU A 786 -3.09 15.16 7.63
CA LEU A 786 -4.03 14.25 8.28
C LEU A 786 -4.71 14.87 9.50
N TYR A 787 -4.30 16.06 9.93
CA TYR A 787 -4.75 16.72 11.16
C TYR A 787 -5.91 17.71 10.96
N PHE A 788 -6.81 17.43 10.01
CA PHE A 788 -8.07 18.17 9.81
C PHE A 788 -7.92 19.71 9.73
N ASP A 789 -6.85 20.19 9.09
CA ASP A 789 -6.52 21.63 8.98
C ASP A 789 -6.39 22.36 10.34
N LYS A 790 -6.28 21.64 11.47
CA LYS A 790 -6.06 22.22 12.81
C LYS A 790 -4.69 22.91 12.92
N VAL A 791 -3.77 22.49 12.07
CA VAL A 791 -2.44 23.08 11.87
C VAL A 791 -2.22 23.29 10.38
N LYS A 792 -1.53 24.38 10.01
CA LYS A 792 -1.17 24.67 8.62
C LYS A 792 -0.13 23.67 8.09
N SER A 793 0.79 23.27 8.96
CA SER A 793 1.75 22.20 8.70
C SER A 793 2.22 21.59 10.00
N LEU A 794 2.49 20.30 9.96
CA LEU A 794 3.13 19.56 11.04
C LEU A 794 4.13 18.58 10.44
N SER A 795 5.35 18.65 10.93
CA SER A 795 6.43 17.73 10.56
C SER A 795 7.08 17.14 11.80
N ARG A 796 7.32 15.84 11.78
CA ARG A 796 8.17 15.15 12.72
C ARG A 796 9.55 15.00 12.10
N ASN A 797 10.50 15.78 12.59
CA ASN A 797 11.88 15.74 12.11
C ASN A 797 12.73 14.97 13.12
N VAL A 798 13.62 14.11 12.65
CA VAL A 798 14.42 13.23 13.49
C VAL A 798 15.86 13.27 13.02
N VAL A 799 16.76 13.71 13.90
CA VAL A 799 18.20 13.64 13.69
C VAL A 799 18.76 12.49 14.52
N PHE A 800 19.34 11.49 13.85
CA PHE A 800 20.09 10.42 14.50
C PHE A 800 21.54 10.85 14.66
N ILE A 801 21.91 11.29 15.86
CA ILE A 801 23.30 11.59 16.24
C ILE A 801 23.96 10.26 16.61
N LYS A 802 24.80 9.74 15.70
CA LYS A 802 25.34 8.39 15.82
C LYS A 802 26.27 8.28 17.04
N PRO A 803 26.29 7.14 17.75
CA PRO A 803 25.59 5.90 17.39
C PRO A 803 24.24 5.68 18.09
N ARG A 804 23.84 6.42 19.12
CA ARG A 804 22.71 6.01 19.98
C ARG A 804 21.79 7.15 20.46
N THR A 805 21.86 8.31 19.82
CA THR A 805 21.11 9.49 20.27
C THR A 805 20.17 9.98 19.17
N ILE A 806 18.92 10.27 19.54
CA ILE A 806 17.94 10.90 18.66
C ILE A 806 17.65 12.30 19.16
N LEU A 807 17.68 13.28 18.28
CA LEU A 807 17.08 14.59 18.50
C LEU A 807 15.81 14.68 17.64
N MET A 808 14.65 14.60 18.30
CA MET A 808 13.35 14.80 17.67
C MET A 808 12.99 16.29 17.70
N LEU A 809 12.62 16.85 16.55
CA LEU A 809 12.23 18.24 16.34
C LEU A 809 10.83 18.27 15.71
N ASP A 810 9.81 18.10 16.55
CA ASP A 810 8.41 18.21 16.13
C ASP A 810 8.08 19.69 15.90
N THR A 811 7.74 20.04 14.65
CA THR A 811 7.52 21.42 14.21
C THR A 811 6.09 21.60 13.73
N ALA A 812 5.34 22.46 14.42
CA ALA A 812 3.99 22.86 14.03
C ALA A 812 3.95 24.33 13.63
N ILE A 813 3.24 24.61 12.53
CA ILE A 813 2.80 25.95 12.19
C ILE A 813 1.29 25.99 12.46
N PRO A 814 0.82 26.84 13.41
CA PRO A 814 -0.61 26.92 13.70
C PRO A 814 -1.41 27.38 12.48
N SER A 815 -2.68 27.01 12.45
CA SER A 815 -3.66 27.58 11.52
C SER A 815 -4.07 28.99 11.99
N GLU A 816 -5.34 29.37 11.88
CA GLU A 816 -5.83 30.66 12.37
C GLU A 816 -5.80 30.78 13.90
N LYS A 817 -5.84 29.65 14.61
CA LYS A 817 -5.82 29.56 16.07
C LYS A 817 -4.55 28.88 16.55
N ASP A 818 -4.09 29.28 17.73
CA ASP A 818 -3.05 28.55 18.43
C ASP A 818 -3.53 27.12 18.77
N ALA A 819 -2.61 26.16 18.68
CA ALA A 819 -2.87 24.75 18.90
C ALA A 819 -1.99 24.22 20.02
N LYS A 820 -2.55 23.35 20.87
CA LYS A 820 -1.78 22.55 21.81
C LYS A 820 -1.29 21.29 21.10
N LEU A 821 0.01 21.04 21.16
CA LEU A 821 0.63 19.78 20.73
C LEU A 821 0.88 18.92 21.94
N THR A 822 0.52 17.63 21.84
CA THR A 822 0.77 16.62 22.86
C THR A 822 1.47 15.43 22.20
N LEU A 823 2.76 15.26 22.48
CA LEU A 823 3.60 14.17 21.98
C LEU A 823 3.40 12.95 22.86
N LEU A 824 3.19 11.80 22.25
CA LEU A 824 2.95 10.53 22.93
C LEU A 824 4.17 9.61 22.78
N TYR A 825 4.53 8.95 23.87
CA TYR A 825 5.62 7.97 23.95
C TYR A 825 5.08 6.72 24.65
N GLN A 826 4.66 5.73 23.86
CA GLN A 826 4.06 4.49 24.37
C GLN A 826 5.13 3.55 24.93
N THR A 827 4.87 2.94 26.08
CA THR A 827 5.70 1.89 26.69
C THR A 827 4.81 0.80 27.29
N ALA A 828 5.37 -0.40 27.53
CA ALA A 828 4.65 -1.50 28.17
C ALA A 828 4.02 -1.11 29.51
N GLU A 829 4.83 -0.70 30.51
CA GLU A 829 4.38 -0.54 31.90
C GLU A 829 4.43 0.94 32.32
N LEU A 830 3.41 1.39 33.06
CA LEU A 830 3.33 2.75 33.61
C LEU A 830 4.43 3.00 34.65
N ASP A 831 4.75 1.98 35.44
CA ASP A 831 5.73 2.06 36.52
C ASP A 831 7.17 2.23 36.00
N ASP A 832 7.42 1.98 34.71
CA ASP A 832 8.71 2.25 34.07
C ASP A 832 8.97 3.75 33.89
N ILE A 833 7.93 4.59 34.00
CA ILE A 833 7.93 6.00 33.61
C ILE A 833 8.12 6.91 34.83
N ILE A 834 9.08 7.82 34.72
CA ILE A 834 9.18 9.01 35.58
C ILE A 834 9.04 10.23 34.68
N ALA A 835 7.92 10.94 34.80
CA ALA A 835 7.68 12.17 34.06
C ALA A 835 8.26 13.37 34.80
N ASP A 836 9.04 14.18 34.10
CA ASP A 836 9.59 15.44 34.59
C ASP A 836 9.66 16.46 33.45
N ASN A 837 9.33 17.72 33.74
CA ASN A 837 9.20 18.77 32.73
C ASN A 837 10.52 19.14 32.04
N SER A 838 11.67 18.68 32.55
CA SER A 838 12.99 18.89 31.95
C SER A 838 13.59 17.59 31.42
N ASN A 839 13.48 16.49 32.16
CA ASN A 839 14.03 15.19 31.75
C ASN A 839 13.17 14.02 32.26
N SER A 840 12.25 13.56 31.42
CA SER A 840 11.51 12.34 31.70
C SER A 840 12.37 11.09 31.45
N THR A 841 12.08 9.98 32.14
CA THR A 841 12.82 8.72 31.96
C THR A 841 11.90 7.51 31.84
N ILE A 842 12.35 6.51 31.07
CA ILE A 842 11.74 5.18 31.00
C ILE A 842 12.83 4.15 31.34
N THR A 843 12.67 3.36 32.41
CA THR A 843 13.70 2.43 32.89
C THR A 843 13.25 0.98 32.78
N LYS A 844 13.99 0.15 32.03
CA LYS A 844 13.74 -1.28 31.85
C LYS A 844 15.01 -2.07 32.13
N ASN A 845 14.94 -3.07 33.02
CA ASN A 845 16.05 -3.97 33.36
C ASN A 845 17.39 -3.26 33.65
N GLY A 846 17.36 -2.14 34.37
CA GLY A 846 18.56 -1.37 34.74
C GLY A 846 19.14 -0.48 33.63
N VAL A 847 18.49 -0.41 32.47
CA VAL A 847 18.81 0.53 31.38
C VAL A 847 17.74 1.62 31.36
N THR A 848 18.17 2.88 31.25
CA THR A 848 17.26 4.03 31.27
C THR A 848 17.31 4.78 29.94
N LEU A 849 16.16 4.96 29.30
CA LEU A 849 15.96 5.96 28.24
C LEU A 849 15.68 7.31 28.90
N ASN A 850 16.52 8.30 28.60
CA ASN A 850 16.34 9.70 29.01
C ASN A 850 15.68 10.46 27.86
N LEU A 851 14.64 11.23 28.16
CA LEU A 851 13.93 12.11 27.23
C LEU A 851 14.07 13.55 27.73
N MET A 852 15.13 14.23 27.26
CA MET A 852 15.42 15.61 27.65
C MET A 852 14.56 16.58 26.84
N HIS A 853 13.74 17.37 27.51
CA HIS A 853 12.85 18.37 26.93
C HIS A 853 13.60 19.71 26.79
N ILE A 854 14.25 19.92 25.65
CA ILE A 854 15.22 21.02 25.45
C ILE A 854 14.54 22.31 24.97
N ALA A 855 13.51 22.17 24.13
CA ALA A 855 12.70 23.30 23.67
C ALA A 855 11.23 22.86 23.50
N PRO A 856 10.23 23.75 23.73
CA PRO A 856 10.39 25.08 24.33
C PRO A 856 10.89 25.00 25.78
N SER A 857 11.26 26.13 26.38
CA SER A 857 11.81 26.18 27.74
C SER A 857 10.85 25.68 28.84
N ALA A 858 9.57 25.52 28.51
CA ALA A 858 8.56 25.00 29.41
C ALA A 858 7.62 24.07 28.65
N VAL A 859 7.53 22.84 29.14
CA VAL A 859 6.58 21.81 28.69
C VAL A 859 5.82 21.26 29.89
N GLU A 860 4.71 20.58 29.63
CA GLU A 860 4.01 19.77 30.62
C GLU A 860 4.24 18.29 30.29
N SER A 861 4.87 17.55 31.21
CA SER A 861 5.08 16.11 31.09
C SER A 861 4.21 15.31 32.06
N LYS A 862 3.61 14.20 31.62
CA LYS A 862 2.85 13.28 32.50
C LYS A 862 3.05 11.82 32.13
N ALA A 863 3.16 10.97 33.14
CA ALA A 863 2.93 9.53 33.00
C ALA A 863 1.42 9.29 33.04
N VAL A 864 0.88 8.66 32.00
CA VAL A 864 -0.56 8.48 31.79
C VAL A 864 -0.85 7.00 31.63
N GLU A 865 -1.80 6.49 32.40
CA GLU A 865 -2.27 5.11 32.29
C GLU A 865 -3.03 4.91 30.98
N THR A 866 -2.74 3.82 30.27
CA THR A 866 -3.47 3.41 29.07
C THR A 866 -4.40 2.25 29.39
N PRO A 867 -5.52 2.08 28.66
CA PRO A 867 -6.44 0.98 28.93
C PRO A 867 -5.79 -0.37 28.67
N HIS A 868 -6.18 -1.37 29.45
CA HIS A 868 -5.99 -2.77 29.08
C HIS A 868 -7.00 -3.18 28.02
N TYR A 869 -6.52 -3.89 27.01
CA TYR A 869 -7.36 -4.46 25.97
C TYR A 869 -7.89 -5.84 26.36
N LEU A 870 -8.90 -6.32 25.62
CA LEU A 870 -9.66 -7.51 25.99
C LEU A 870 -8.79 -8.74 26.22
N TYR A 871 -7.78 -9.00 25.38
CA TYR A 871 -6.96 -10.20 25.52
C TYR A 871 -5.92 -10.10 26.63
N THR A 872 -5.45 -8.89 26.96
CA THR A 872 -4.64 -8.69 28.19
C THR A 872 -5.47 -9.11 29.40
N LEU A 873 -6.70 -8.60 29.51
CA LEU A 873 -7.62 -8.92 30.61
C LEU A 873 -7.97 -10.41 30.69
N GLN A 874 -8.06 -11.11 29.57
CA GLN A 874 -8.38 -12.54 29.53
C GLN A 874 -7.19 -13.45 29.85
N ARG A 875 -6.00 -13.11 29.34
CA ARG A 875 -4.82 -13.99 29.32
C ARG A 875 -3.87 -13.74 30.48
N GLU A 876 -3.83 -12.52 31.01
CA GLU A 876 -2.97 -12.17 32.14
C GLU A 876 -3.75 -12.25 33.46
N ARG A 877 -3.09 -12.79 34.49
CA ARG A 877 -3.71 -12.96 35.83
C ARG A 877 -3.30 -11.87 36.80
N HIS A 878 -2.09 -11.34 36.66
CA HIS A 878 -1.59 -10.22 37.43
C HIS A 878 -1.38 -9.05 36.47
N LEU A 879 -2.42 -8.23 36.35
CA LEU A 879 -2.39 -7.04 35.51
C LEU A 879 -1.42 -6.03 36.11
N LYS A 880 -0.56 -5.47 35.27
CA LYS A 880 0.27 -4.31 35.58
C LYS A 880 -0.25 -3.14 34.78
N LYS A 881 -0.30 -1.96 35.38
CA LYS A 881 -0.77 -0.76 34.67
C LYS A 881 0.09 -0.54 33.42
N GLU A 882 -0.57 -0.46 32.28
CA GLU A 882 0.05 -0.04 31.03
C GLU A 882 0.11 1.49 30.99
N GLY A 883 1.14 2.07 30.36
CA GLY A 883 1.31 3.53 30.39
C GLY A 883 2.02 4.15 29.21
N MET A 884 1.85 5.45 29.07
CA MET A 884 2.55 6.29 28.11
C MET A 884 3.07 7.55 28.80
N LEU A 885 4.17 8.10 28.29
CA LEU A 885 4.60 9.44 28.61
C LEU A 885 3.96 10.41 27.63
N THR A 886 3.42 11.52 28.14
CA THR A 886 2.91 12.63 27.34
C THR A 886 3.76 13.87 27.58
N VAL A 887 4.04 14.64 26.53
CA VAL A 887 4.79 15.92 26.62
C VAL A 887 4.04 16.96 25.80
N SER A 888 3.65 18.07 26.43
CA SER A 888 2.77 19.06 25.80
C SER A 888 3.32 20.48 25.81
N ALA A 889 3.04 21.23 24.74
CA ALA A 889 3.23 22.67 24.65
C ALA A 889 2.26 23.28 23.64
N SER A 890 2.09 24.61 23.66
CA SER A 890 1.18 25.32 22.75
C SER A 890 1.93 26.30 21.86
N THR A 891 1.46 26.46 20.62
CA THR A 891 1.83 27.61 19.80
C THR A 891 1.34 28.89 20.49
N LYS A 892 1.98 30.02 20.19
CA LYS A 892 1.60 31.32 20.78
C LYS A 892 1.65 32.40 19.73
N ASN A 893 0.59 33.20 19.64
CA ASN A 893 0.49 34.37 18.77
C ASN A 893 0.76 34.03 17.29
N GLY A 894 0.30 32.85 16.84
CA GLY A 894 0.49 32.38 15.48
C GLY A 894 1.94 32.04 15.11
N GLN A 895 2.87 32.01 16.07
CA GLN A 895 4.26 31.61 15.82
C GLN A 895 4.40 30.09 15.73
N PRO A 896 5.32 29.58 14.89
CA PRO A 896 5.67 28.16 14.88
C PRO A 896 6.14 27.68 16.26
N LEU A 897 5.78 26.44 16.60
CA LEU A 897 6.27 25.74 17.78
C LEU A 897 7.27 24.67 17.33
N VAL A 898 8.45 24.65 17.95
CA VAL A 898 9.43 23.56 17.85
C VAL A 898 9.51 22.88 19.21
N MET A 899 9.07 21.63 19.28
CA MET A 899 9.26 20.76 20.44
C MET A 899 10.48 19.87 20.18
N ALA A 900 11.57 20.17 20.88
CA ALA A 900 12.85 19.48 20.76
C ALA A 900 13.07 18.53 21.94
N ASN A 901 13.03 17.23 21.66
CA ASN A 901 13.25 16.17 22.63
C ASN A 901 14.48 15.37 22.24
N LEU A 902 15.46 15.27 23.14
CA LEU A 902 16.65 14.47 22.92
C LEU A 902 16.55 13.16 23.70
N LEU A 903 16.58 12.05 22.96
CA LEU A 903 16.42 10.69 23.44
C LEU A 903 17.78 9.97 23.43
N THR A 904 18.22 9.47 24.60
CA THR A 904 19.47 8.69 24.72
C THR A 904 19.37 7.68 25.85
N THR A 905 20.08 6.55 25.75
CA THR A 905 20.11 5.54 26.83
C THR A 905 21.35 5.64 27.70
N THR A 906 21.21 5.27 28.98
CA THR A 906 22.31 5.13 29.94
C THR A 906 22.15 3.85 30.78
N GLN A 907 23.24 3.42 31.42
CA GLN A 907 23.25 2.32 32.41
C GLN A 907 23.70 2.91 33.76
N GLY A 908 22.76 3.37 34.59
CA GLY A 908 23.04 3.89 35.93
C GLY A 908 23.82 5.21 36.02
N LEU A 909 24.26 5.78 34.89
CA LEU A 909 24.95 7.07 34.79
C LEU A 909 24.01 8.17 34.28
N THR A 910 24.27 9.42 34.64
CA THR A 910 23.61 10.58 34.02
C THR A 910 24.07 10.72 32.56
N ALA A 911 23.16 11.11 31.67
CA ALA A 911 23.50 11.33 30.27
C ALA A 911 24.49 12.50 30.13
N ASP A 912 25.58 12.28 29.39
CA ASP A 912 26.58 13.33 29.08
C ASP A 912 26.05 14.24 27.96
N ILE A 913 25.07 15.07 28.31
CA ILE A 913 24.44 16.03 27.41
C ILE A 913 24.48 17.41 28.05
N LYS A 914 24.86 18.38 27.23
CA LYS A 914 24.81 19.80 27.56
C LYS A 914 24.04 20.51 26.47
N ALA A 915 23.08 21.35 26.84
CA ALA A 915 22.35 22.19 25.91
C ALA A 915 22.29 23.62 26.45
N ILE A 916 22.48 24.60 25.58
CA ILE A 916 22.54 26.02 25.89
C ILE A 916 21.64 26.74 24.90
N GLN A 917 20.69 27.52 25.42
CA GLN A 917 19.82 28.36 24.60
C GLN A 917 20.60 29.56 24.06
N GLY A 918 20.40 29.84 22.77
CA GLY A 918 20.84 31.06 22.10
C GLY A 918 19.65 31.82 21.52
N ASP A 919 19.93 32.84 20.72
CA ASP A 919 18.90 33.65 20.06
C ASP A 919 18.33 32.94 18.82
N GLY A 920 17.14 32.35 18.97
CA GLY A 920 16.47 31.61 17.89
C GLY A 920 17.00 30.20 17.64
N PHE A 921 17.88 29.68 18.51
CA PHE A 921 18.44 28.33 18.41
C PHE A 921 18.79 27.75 19.78
N VAL A 922 19.10 26.45 19.80
CA VAL A 922 19.78 25.78 20.91
C VAL A 922 21.00 25.05 20.39
N SER A 923 22.11 25.05 21.14
CA SER A 923 23.32 24.29 20.82
C SER A 923 23.76 23.43 21.99
N GLY A 924 24.47 22.34 21.71
CA GLY A 924 24.86 21.39 22.74
C GLY A 924 25.82 20.32 22.28
N THR A 925 26.09 19.37 23.15
CA THR A 925 26.89 18.18 22.84
C THR A 925 26.13 16.90 23.20
N ALA A 926 26.17 15.90 22.32
CA ALA A 926 25.61 14.57 22.56
C ALA A 926 26.39 13.52 21.75
N SER A 927 26.60 12.32 22.32
CA SER A 927 27.38 11.24 21.67
C SER A 927 28.77 11.72 21.14
N GLY A 928 29.42 12.62 21.88
CA GLY A 928 30.72 13.20 21.52
C GLY A 928 30.71 14.16 20.33
N LYS A 929 29.53 14.57 19.87
CA LYS A 929 29.33 15.48 18.73
C LYS A 929 28.67 16.77 19.19
N THR A 930 29.00 17.88 18.54
CA THR A 930 28.30 19.15 18.77
C THR A 930 27.06 19.19 17.89
N PHE A 931 25.97 19.72 18.40
CA PHE A 931 24.76 19.94 17.64
C PHE A 931 24.20 21.34 17.86
N ALA A 932 23.40 21.80 16.92
CA ALA A 932 22.52 22.95 17.09
C ALA A 932 21.23 22.73 16.31
N PHE A 933 20.13 23.33 16.76
CA PHE A 933 18.87 23.32 16.05
C PHE A 933 18.13 24.65 16.19
N SER A 934 17.31 24.98 15.19
CA SER A 934 16.53 26.20 15.19
C SER A 934 15.28 26.07 16.07
N THR A 935 14.97 27.10 16.85
CA THR A 935 13.68 27.26 17.54
C THR A 935 12.74 28.20 16.77
N SER A 936 13.19 28.72 15.63
CA SER A 936 12.46 29.61 14.74
C SER A 936 12.62 29.15 13.28
N PRO A 937 11.86 28.13 12.85
CA PRO A 937 12.03 27.50 11.53
C PRO A 937 12.08 28.50 10.37
N GLY A 938 13.06 28.35 9.48
CA GLY A 938 13.26 29.20 8.31
C GLY A 938 13.87 30.58 8.59
N LYS A 939 14.18 30.92 9.85
CA LYS A 939 14.99 32.10 10.19
C LYS A 939 16.45 31.69 10.38
N THR A 940 17.35 32.56 9.92
CA THR A 940 18.79 32.40 10.16
C THR A 940 19.14 32.62 11.63
N TYR A 941 20.03 31.79 12.16
CA TYR A 941 20.59 31.90 13.51
C TYR A 941 22.12 31.75 13.47
N ASN A 942 22.79 32.21 14.54
CA ASN A 942 24.24 32.15 14.69
C ASN A 942 24.61 31.15 15.80
N ALA A 943 24.82 29.89 15.44
CA ALA A 943 25.41 28.89 16.32
C ALA A 943 26.90 29.22 16.58
N PRO A 944 27.53 28.70 17.65
CA PRO A 944 28.88 29.09 18.06
C PRO A 944 29.94 29.10 16.94
N ASP A 945 29.88 28.17 15.99
CA ASP A 945 30.82 28.06 14.87
C ASP A 945 30.12 28.01 13.49
N ALA A 946 28.86 28.44 13.39
CA ALA A 946 28.11 28.39 12.14
C ALA A 946 26.95 29.40 12.08
N GLN A 947 26.71 29.97 10.90
CA GLN A 947 25.50 30.72 10.59
C GLN A 947 24.65 29.93 9.60
N SER A 948 23.37 29.70 9.90
CA SER A 948 22.50 28.86 9.07
C SER A 948 21.03 29.13 9.31
N ASP A 949 20.16 28.73 8.38
CA ASP A 949 18.71 28.61 8.56
C ASP A 949 18.23 27.16 8.74
N ALA A 950 19.18 26.23 8.96
CA ALA A 950 18.94 24.80 9.12
C ALA A 950 17.90 24.46 10.20
N ALA A 951 17.19 23.36 9.99
CA ALA A 951 16.44 22.74 11.08
C ALA A 951 17.38 22.22 12.16
N ALA A 952 18.48 21.57 11.76
CA ALA A 952 19.52 21.07 12.65
C ALA A 952 20.90 21.03 11.99
N ILE A 953 21.94 21.10 12.81
CA ILE A 953 23.34 20.96 12.42
C ILE A 953 23.98 19.99 13.43
N VAL A 954 24.78 19.05 12.94
CA VAL A 954 25.63 18.18 13.76
C VAL A 954 27.04 18.25 13.20
N TRP A 955 28.03 18.49 14.04
CA TRP A 955 29.41 18.60 13.58
C TRP A 955 30.43 17.97 14.52
N SER A 956 31.50 17.52 13.87
CA SER A 956 32.74 17.00 14.42
C SER A 956 33.91 17.78 13.78
N PRO A 957 35.18 17.58 14.18
CA PRO A 957 36.29 18.36 13.66
C PRO A 957 36.43 18.36 12.12
N ASP A 958 36.12 17.24 11.45
CA ASP A 958 36.26 17.07 10.01
C ASP A 958 34.94 17.09 9.23
N ARG A 959 33.78 17.04 9.91
CA ARG A 959 32.47 16.89 9.25
C ARG A 959 31.42 17.84 9.80
N VAL A 960 30.53 18.28 8.90
CA VAL A 960 29.34 19.04 9.27
C VAL A 960 28.16 18.49 8.50
N PHE A 961 27.21 17.91 9.24
CA PHE A 961 25.90 17.52 8.75
C PHE A 961 24.91 18.66 9.00
N VAL A 962 24.11 19.00 8.00
CA VAL A 962 23.13 20.09 8.04
C VAL A 962 21.80 19.56 7.50
N ALA A 963 20.71 19.74 8.25
CA ALA A 963 19.37 19.31 7.87
C ALA A 963 18.50 20.49 7.44
N LEU A 964 17.85 20.38 6.27
CA LEU A 964 16.87 21.33 5.75
C LEU A 964 17.30 22.81 5.77
N ALA A 965 18.48 23.11 5.22
CA ALA A 965 18.99 24.47 5.12
C ALA A 965 18.92 25.01 3.68
N LYS A 966 18.70 26.31 3.52
CA LYS A 966 18.98 27.04 2.29
C LYS A 966 20.32 27.75 2.34
N VAL A 967 20.81 28.10 3.52
CA VAL A 967 22.07 28.83 3.70
C VAL A 967 22.83 28.22 4.86
N PHE A 968 24.13 27.98 4.65
CA PHE A 968 25.06 27.59 5.70
C PHE A 968 26.41 28.25 5.45
N ASN A 969 27.01 28.81 6.50
CA ASN A 969 28.38 29.31 6.51
C ASN A 969 29.06 28.84 7.81
N ASP A 970 30.24 28.24 7.72
CA ASP A 970 31.04 27.97 8.90
C ASP A 970 31.74 29.25 9.42
N GLY A 971 32.02 29.28 10.72
CA GLY A 971 32.61 30.46 11.39
C GLY A 971 34.01 30.81 10.91
N SER A 972 34.70 29.90 10.22
CA SER A 972 36.03 30.12 9.61
C SER A 972 35.95 30.63 8.17
N GLY A 973 34.77 30.63 7.54
CA GLY A 973 34.55 31.03 6.15
C GLY A 973 35.08 30.04 5.10
N GLY A 974 35.51 28.85 5.52
CA GLY A 974 36.08 27.82 4.65
C GLY A 974 35.03 26.92 4.00
N ARG A 975 33.84 26.80 4.57
CA ARG A 975 32.71 26.01 4.05
C ARG A 975 31.46 26.86 4.02
N SER A 976 30.94 27.09 2.83
CA SER A 976 29.65 27.77 2.64
C SER A 976 28.82 27.09 1.57
N LEU A 977 27.51 27.14 1.76
CA LEU A 977 26.52 26.58 0.85
C LEU A 977 25.29 27.48 0.83
N SER A 978 24.77 27.74 -0.36
CA SER A 978 23.42 28.29 -0.51
C SER A 978 22.63 27.61 -1.61
N SER A 979 21.32 27.55 -1.45
CA SER A 979 20.38 26.91 -2.36
C SER A 979 19.07 27.69 -2.45
N ASP A 980 18.38 27.56 -3.58
CA ASP A 980 17.06 28.16 -3.78
C ASP A 980 15.94 27.40 -3.04
N VAL A 981 16.21 26.16 -2.61
CA VAL A 981 15.30 25.31 -1.83
C VAL A 981 16.01 24.71 -0.62
N PRO A 982 15.29 24.39 0.48
CA PRO A 982 15.90 23.69 1.61
C PRO A 982 16.41 22.30 1.17
N LEU A 983 17.64 21.96 1.56
CA LEU A 983 18.21 20.62 1.39
C LEU A 983 18.91 20.18 2.67
N SER A 984 19.13 18.87 2.80
CA SER A 984 20.02 18.32 3.80
C SER A 984 21.34 17.93 3.15
N PHE A 985 22.47 18.08 3.85
CA PHE A 985 23.78 17.74 3.32
C PHE A 985 24.81 17.42 4.41
N GLU A 986 25.86 16.70 4.04
CA GLU A 986 27.07 16.49 4.85
C GLU A 986 28.29 17.01 4.09
N PHE A 987 28.99 18.00 4.67
CA PHE A 987 30.35 18.36 4.28
C PHE A 987 31.33 17.39 4.95
N SER A 988 32.23 16.83 4.14
CA SER A 988 33.27 15.91 4.58
C SER A 988 34.56 16.09 3.78
N PRO A 989 35.69 15.49 4.21
CA PRO A 989 36.91 15.46 3.41
C PRO A 989 36.72 14.74 2.06
N GLU A 990 35.75 13.82 1.96
CA GLU A 990 35.48 13.08 0.73
C GLU A 990 34.67 13.90 -0.28
N GLY A 991 33.87 14.87 0.18
CA GLY A 991 32.97 15.65 -0.65
C GLY A 991 31.70 16.09 0.08
N LEU A 992 30.68 16.44 -0.69
CA LEU A 992 29.37 16.90 -0.22
C LEU A 992 28.30 15.86 -0.58
N LYS A 993 27.80 15.13 0.43
CA LYS A 993 26.59 14.32 0.27
C LYS A 993 25.37 15.22 0.45
N TYR A 994 24.32 15.09 -0.35
CA TYR A 994 23.12 15.91 -0.23
C TYR A 994 21.83 15.11 -0.44
N SER A 995 20.71 15.69 -0.02
CA SER A 995 19.35 15.22 -0.28
C SER A 995 18.39 16.39 -0.43
N VAL A 996 17.65 16.43 -1.54
CA VAL A 996 16.71 17.52 -1.85
C VAL A 996 15.42 16.98 -2.49
N ASP A 997 14.27 17.53 -2.11
CA ASP A 997 12.95 17.05 -2.57
C ASP A 997 12.71 17.31 -4.07
N LYS A 998 13.20 18.44 -4.58
CA LYS A 998 13.11 18.82 -5.99
C LYS A 998 14.45 19.33 -6.50
N GLY A 999 14.68 19.26 -7.81
CA GLY A 999 15.90 19.79 -8.42
C GLY A 999 16.16 21.24 -7.99
N ALA A 1000 17.43 21.56 -7.74
CA ALA A 1000 17.82 22.77 -7.03
C ALA A 1000 19.06 23.42 -7.65
N LYS A 1001 19.20 24.74 -7.42
CA LYS A 1001 20.40 25.50 -7.76
C LYS A 1001 21.29 25.63 -6.55
N LEU A 1002 22.45 24.98 -6.61
CA LEU A 1002 23.41 24.94 -5.54
C LEU A 1002 24.56 25.92 -5.79
N LYS A 1003 24.93 26.67 -4.74
CA LYS A 1003 26.12 27.52 -4.69
C LYS A 1003 27.01 27.06 -3.55
N ILE A 1004 28.27 26.73 -3.84
CA ILE A 1004 29.22 26.18 -2.86
C ILE A 1004 30.46 27.10 -2.81
N GLY A 1005 30.89 27.47 -1.61
CA GLY A 1005 32.15 28.19 -1.41
C GLY A 1005 33.36 27.34 -1.86
N SER A 1006 34.26 27.94 -2.63
CA SER A 1006 35.46 27.28 -3.13
C SER A 1006 36.63 28.26 -3.24
N ALA A 1007 37.71 27.99 -2.50
CA ALA A 1007 38.88 28.88 -2.41
C ALA A 1007 39.55 29.16 -3.76
N ALA A 1008 39.43 28.23 -4.72
CA ALA A 1008 39.97 28.33 -6.07
C ALA A 1008 38.96 27.80 -7.09
N LYS A 1009 39.22 28.08 -8.38
CA LYS A 1009 38.46 27.50 -9.49
C LYS A 1009 38.69 25.99 -9.51
N PRO A 1010 37.65 25.15 -9.44
CA PRO A 1010 37.83 23.71 -9.45
C PRO A 1010 38.40 23.25 -10.79
N THR A 1011 39.33 22.29 -10.74
CA THR A 1011 39.81 21.56 -11.91
C THR A 1011 38.80 20.51 -12.37
N LYS A 1012 38.00 19.98 -11.44
CA LYS A 1012 37.00 18.95 -11.69
C LYS A 1012 35.84 19.04 -10.69
N VAL A 1013 34.61 18.85 -11.17
CA VAL A 1013 33.41 18.67 -10.33
C VAL A 1013 32.73 17.40 -10.82
N GLU A 1014 32.37 16.49 -9.92
CA GLU A 1014 31.63 15.27 -10.25
C GLU A 1014 30.39 15.14 -9.39
N LEU A 1015 29.30 14.67 -9.99
CA LEU A 1015 28.07 14.26 -9.33
C LEU A 1015 27.92 12.76 -9.51
N ASP A 1016 27.89 12.02 -8.40
CA ASP A 1016 27.81 10.55 -8.38
C ASP A 1016 28.87 9.87 -9.27
N GLY A 1017 30.07 10.45 -9.28
CA GLY A 1017 31.20 9.98 -10.09
C GLY A 1017 31.15 10.36 -11.57
N VAL A 1018 30.16 11.14 -12.00
CA VAL A 1018 30.03 11.65 -13.36
C VAL A 1018 30.46 13.11 -13.42
N ALA A 1019 31.36 13.45 -14.36
CA ALA A 1019 31.84 14.82 -14.52
C ALA A 1019 30.70 15.80 -14.87
N VAL A 1020 30.62 16.90 -14.12
CA VAL A 1020 29.69 18.00 -14.35
C VAL A 1020 30.40 19.06 -15.20
N HIS A 1021 29.89 19.31 -16.41
CA HIS A 1021 30.52 20.25 -17.35
C HIS A 1021 29.89 21.65 -17.35
N ASN A 1022 28.67 21.78 -16.82
CA ASN A 1022 27.86 22.99 -16.85
C ASN A 1022 27.84 23.75 -15.51
N TYR A 1023 28.92 23.70 -14.73
CA TYR A 1023 29.06 24.55 -13.55
C TYR A 1023 29.74 25.88 -13.90
N THR A 1024 29.47 26.92 -13.10
CA THR A 1024 30.17 28.21 -13.20
C THR A 1024 30.98 28.46 -11.94
N TYR A 1025 32.18 29.03 -12.09
CA TYR A 1025 32.98 29.54 -10.97
C TYR A 1025 33.06 31.06 -11.03
N ASP A 1026 32.58 31.72 -9.98
CA ASP A 1026 32.75 33.16 -9.79
C ASP A 1026 33.99 33.41 -8.92
N SER A 1027 35.02 34.04 -9.51
CA SER A 1027 36.27 34.35 -8.82
C SER A 1027 36.14 35.47 -7.80
N ASN A 1028 35.16 36.37 -7.95
CA ASN A 1028 34.93 37.49 -7.04
C ASN A 1028 34.29 37.00 -5.75
N SER A 1029 33.27 36.15 -5.87
CA SER A 1029 32.58 35.55 -4.71
C SER A 1029 33.19 34.23 -4.25
N LYS A 1030 34.17 33.69 -4.98
CA LYS A 1030 34.79 32.38 -4.74
C LYS A 1030 33.76 31.27 -4.60
N THR A 1031 32.85 31.18 -5.57
CA THR A 1031 31.67 30.30 -5.51
C THR A 1031 31.53 29.45 -6.77
N ILE A 1032 31.27 28.16 -6.59
CA ILE A 1032 30.82 27.25 -7.65
C ILE A 1032 29.29 27.27 -7.67
N SER A 1033 28.68 27.41 -8.85
CA SER A 1033 27.23 27.26 -9.04
C SER A 1033 26.92 26.11 -10.00
N LEU A 1034 25.97 25.24 -9.64
CA LEU A 1034 25.52 24.11 -10.45
C LEU A 1034 24.06 23.76 -10.15
N ASP A 1035 23.40 23.10 -11.10
CA ASP A 1035 22.09 22.48 -10.88
C ASP A 1035 22.29 21.03 -10.37
N ILE A 1036 21.49 20.63 -9.40
CA ILE A 1036 21.46 19.27 -8.85
C ILE A 1036 20.08 18.62 -9.02
N PRO A 1037 19.98 17.32 -9.31
CA PRO A 1037 18.70 16.61 -9.38
C PRO A 1037 18.07 16.43 -7.98
N SER A 1038 16.76 16.18 -7.96
CA SER A 1038 16.03 15.73 -6.77
C SER A 1038 16.51 14.36 -6.31
N GLY A 1039 16.43 14.10 -5.01
CA GLY A 1039 16.87 12.87 -4.36
C GLY A 1039 18.19 13.05 -3.63
N GLU A 1040 18.82 11.92 -3.31
CA GLU A 1040 20.15 11.87 -2.71
C GLU A 1040 21.22 11.92 -3.81
N GLY A 1041 22.35 12.55 -3.53
CA GLY A 1041 23.51 12.56 -4.43
C GLY A 1041 24.81 12.89 -3.70
N PHE A 1042 25.93 12.70 -4.39
CA PHE A 1042 27.27 12.97 -3.88
C PHE A 1042 28.09 13.83 -4.84
N LEU A 1043 28.58 14.96 -4.35
CA LEU A 1043 29.41 15.90 -5.08
C LEU A 1043 30.87 15.81 -4.63
N SER A 1044 31.78 15.55 -5.58
CA SER A 1044 33.22 15.70 -5.37
C SER A 1044 33.76 16.92 -6.11
N ILE A 1045 34.62 17.69 -5.45
CA ILE A 1045 35.20 18.92 -5.99
C ILE A 1045 36.72 18.82 -5.85
N THR A 1046 37.43 18.86 -6.99
CA THR A 1046 38.90 18.90 -7.02
C THR A 1046 39.34 20.32 -7.35
N LEU A 1047 40.20 20.90 -6.50
CA LEU A 1047 40.75 22.25 -6.66
C LEU A 1047 42.02 22.27 -7.49
#